data_AF-A0A954RVV1-F1
#
_entry.id   AF-A0A954RVV1-F1
#
_cell.length_a   1.000
_cell.length_b   1.000
_cell.length_c   1.000
_cell.angle_alpha   90.00
_cell.angle_beta   90.00
_cell.angle_gamma   90.00
#
_symmetry.space_group_name_H-M   'P 1'
#
loop_
_entity.id
_entity.type
_entity.pdbx_description
1 polymer ?
#
loop_
_entity_poly.entity_id
_entity_poly.type
_entity_poly.pdbx_seq_one_letter_code
_entity_poly.pdbx_strand_id
1 'polypeptide(L)'
;MRTASAQMALCLSLWVLSLPVRATEPAPVGSTLKASPVIGTTSDGVEYGIWPSIPKQAAPTLIVLAGDIEGTLGKPYFRQCGNRLAEQGWVCVSLDLPAHGKQVGSGPAGLSGWRTRVERGENIVAHSNARLKQLLDHLVRTGVTDPERIAVCGTSRGGFLALHFAAHEPRVRCVAAFAPVVDLAALSEFRGVEEQPLVKQLSVASSAHQLVDRAVWMVIGDRDERVGTDHSIALARAVSAAAREADRPSRLELHLLSEPRGHTTPAGSAELAADWMQRQLPIATPVVAPAEPASVVKPASVRQLLLVDDHHVLYRAGTRRLFHPATPHPDNPLIGEERPWEMAIGWTSVVHRPERTEAPYQLWYQAYAGGRDDRKTHKCMVCYAESRDGVHFTRPELELHDFNNQREPDPGLHKRTNIVLIGDGGYGDRYANSVLYEPDVVPARRFKMLYTDFGKSDDGREWPGVFAAFSPDGLRWTKSDHNPLLKTAYGGRGLQPPYADESPYSERWDARKGFLRKTWALPLSMSDAIDVMFDPRRGKYVAYGKSWLQGPAGGLAWKHGMARIESDDFLHWTSPEIVATPDDADPPDTEFHTSPVFFHKGCYFCLNQILRARGEAIGAKADAMQIELMISRDGLRWERPFRDQLFIDAASQPFSNGGVFTNATPVVLEDELRFYYGGYNSGAIGGGARLTDPSQQSGVGMATLPLDRFAGLRTEPLSAQSTLKRPLEHTGQITLKPLSLEGVREIEVNATTETEDGELRVELLDAAGLRVRGFGSEDAIPLRGDSLRHKAKWRGRDLTELPAGRYHLRLHLRHAEVFAVELR
;
A
#
# COMPACT_ATOMS: atom_id res chain seq x y z
N MET A 1 -61.20 -21.67 16.79
CA MET A 1 -61.89 -20.37 17.02
C MET A 1 -60.93 -19.27 16.56
N ARG A 2 -61.13 -18.73 15.35
CA ARG A 2 -61.67 -17.37 15.06
C ARG A 2 -60.65 -16.24 15.39
N THR A 3 -59.93 -15.67 14.41
CA THR A 3 -60.22 -14.42 13.62
C THR A 3 -60.25 -13.15 14.50
N ALA A 4 -59.78 -11.94 14.17
CA ALA A 4 -59.18 -11.30 13.00
C ALA A 4 -58.66 -9.89 13.41
N SER A 5 -57.93 -9.26 12.49
CA SER A 5 -57.50 -7.85 12.30
C SER A 5 -58.28 -6.68 12.94
N ALA A 6 -57.55 -5.58 13.21
CA ALA A 6 -57.98 -4.21 12.88
C ALA A 6 -56.80 -3.18 12.89
N GLN A 7 -56.70 -2.39 11.81
CA GLN A 7 -55.90 -1.17 11.68
C GLN A 7 -56.57 0.01 12.41
N MET A 8 -55.79 0.97 12.90
CA MET A 8 -56.23 2.37 12.97
C MET A 8 -55.02 3.31 12.85
N ALA A 9 -55.05 4.16 11.82
CA ALA A 9 -54.17 5.30 11.64
C ALA A 9 -54.64 6.47 12.51
N LEU A 10 -53.70 7.25 13.05
CA LEU A 10 -53.96 8.62 13.50
C LEU A 10 -52.75 9.50 13.15
N CYS A 11 -52.97 10.44 12.23
CA CYS A 11 -52.10 11.60 12.00
C CYS A 11 -52.33 12.62 13.12
N LEU A 12 -51.29 13.26 13.64
CA LEU A 12 -51.34 14.65 14.12
C LEU A 12 -49.93 15.26 14.31
N SER A 13 -49.63 16.21 13.43
CA SER A 13 -48.98 17.52 13.64
C SER A 13 -47.65 17.62 14.40
N LEU A 14 -46.62 17.95 13.61
CA LEU A 14 -45.36 18.61 13.97
C LEU A 14 -45.57 19.90 14.77
N TRP A 15 -44.84 20.03 15.88
CA TRP A 15 -44.34 21.29 16.42
C TRP A 15 -42.83 21.12 16.66
N VAL A 16 -42.01 21.59 15.73
CA VAL A 16 -40.55 21.69 15.91
C VAL A 16 -40.29 23.05 16.55
N LEU A 17 -39.96 23.03 17.85
CA LEU A 17 -39.28 24.15 18.51
C LEU A 17 -37.82 24.14 18.05
N SER A 18 -37.49 25.09 17.19
CA SER A 18 -36.14 25.41 16.76
C SER A 18 -35.33 25.98 17.92
N LEU A 19 -34.45 25.18 18.51
CA LEU A 19 -33.31 25.67 19.29
C LEU A 19 -32.11 25.84 18.36
N PRO A 20 -31.35 26.95 18.44
CA PRO A 20 -30.22 27.19 17.57
C PRO A 20 -29.08 26.25 17.96
N VAL A 21 -28.75 25.30 17.09
CA VAL A 21 -27.50 24.55 17.18
C VAL A 21 -26.37 25.52 16.86
N ARG A 22 -25.62 25.93 17.89
CA ARG A 22 -24.28 26.50 17.70
C ARG A 22 -23.44 25.44 16.99
N ALA A 23 -22.96 25.76 15.80
CA ALA A 23 -21.91 25.00 15.13
C ALA A 23 -20.70 24.94 16.08
N THR A 24 -20.42 23.77 16.63
CA THR A 24 -19.15 23.51 17.31
C THR A 24 -18.08 23.40 16.23
N GLU A 25 -17.16 24.36 16.21
CA GLU A 25 -15.94 24.29 15.40
C GLU A 25 -15.19 22.98 15.71
N PRO A 26 -14.66 22.28 14.69
CA PRO A 26 -13.79 21.13 14.92
C PRO A 26 -12.51 21.59 15.64
N ALA A 27 -12.06 20.80 16.62
CA ALA A 27 -10.87 21.07 17.41
C ALA A 27 -9.63 21.30 16.51
N PRO A 28 -8.76 22.27 16.83
CA PRO A 28 -7.60 22.55 16.01
C PRO A 28 -6.60 21.39 16.08
N VAL A 29 -6.29 20.80 14.92
CA VAL A 29 -5.11 19.95 14.73
C VAL A 29 -3.88 20.81 15.01
N GLY A 30 -3.28 20.62 16.18
CA GLY A 30 -2.11 21.36 16.62
C GLY A 30 -0.87 20.98 15.80
N SER A 31 -0.57 21.73 14.74
CA SER A 31 0.80 21.83 14.21
C SER A 31 1.42 23.11 14.74
N THR A 32 2.02 23.04 15.92
CA THR A 32 2.94 24.08 16.38
C THR A 32 4.20 24.04 15.51
N LEU A 33 4.53 25.15 14.86
CA LEU A 33 5.79 25.29 14.13
C LEU A 33 6.97 24.95 15.06
N LYS A 34 7.86 24.04 14.63
CA LYS A 34 9.09 23.72 15.38
C LYS A 34 10.09 24.89 15.41
N ALA A 35 9.93 25.91 14.57
CA ALA A 35 10.75 27.12 14.49
C ALA A 35 9.89 28.37 14.22
N SER A 36 10.28 29.53 14.75
CA SER A 36 9.52 30.77 14.55
C SER A 36 9.58 31.24 13.09
N PRO A 37 8.44 31.62 12.47
CA PRO A 37 8.44 32.12 11.10
C PRO A 37 9.19 33.45 11.03
N VAL A 38 9.90 33.69 9.93
CA VAL A 38 10.73 34.89 9.75
C VAL A 38 9.99 35.87 8.85
N ILE A 39 10.00 37.16 9.21
CA ILE A 39 9.53 38.23 8.33
C ILE A 39 10.74 38.83 7.60
N GLY A 40 10.66 38.88 6.28
CA GLY A 40 11.66 39.46 5.40
C GLY A 40 11.08 40.62 4.59
N THR A 41 11.95 41.41 3.97
CA THR A 41 11.57 42.45 3.03
C THR A 41 12.54 42.41 1.85
N THR A 42 12.01 42.40 0.62
CA THR A 42 12.85 42.44 -0.58
C THR A 42 13.56 43.80 -0.68
N SER A 43 14.59 43.90 -1.53
CA SER A 43 15.27 45.17 -1.84
C SER A 43 14.33 46.28 -2.28
N ASP A 44 13.17 45.90 -2.84
CA ASP A 44 12.21 46.80 -3.47
C ASP A 44 10.98 47.02 -2.56
N GLY A 45 11.06 46.59 -1.29
CA GLY A 45 10.07 46.89 -0.26
C GLY A 45 8.89 45.91 -0.17
N VAL A 46 8.95 44.74 -0.81
CA VAL A 46 7.91 43.71 -0.66
C VAL A 46 8.16 42.91 0.62
N GLU A 47 7.28 43.09 1.62
CA GLU A 47 7.30 42.29 2.84
C GLU A 47 6.76 40.88 2.58
N TYR A 48 7.38 39.87 3.20
CA TYR A 48 6.98 38.48 3.10
C TYR A 48 7.26 37.72 4.40
N GLY A 49 6.47 36.68 4.67
CA GLY A 49 6.71 35.73 5.75
C GLY A 49 7.24 34.40 5.19
N ILE A 50 8.22 33.80 5.85
CA ILE A 50 8.85 32.54 5.44
C ILE A 50 8.87 31.50 6.57
N TRP A 51 8.59 30.24 6.23
CA TRP A 51 8.64 29.10 7.15
C TRP A 51 9.06 27.80 6.43
N PRO A 52 9.61 26.79 7.12
CA PRO A 52 9.86 26.73 8.57
C PRO A 52 11.07 27.58 9.01
N SER A 53 12.00 27.85 8.09
CA SER A 53 13.14 28.77 8.28
C SER A 53 13.72 29.15 6.91
N ILE A 54 14.64 30.11 6.87
CA ILE A 54 15.41 30.41 5.66
C ILE A 54 16.40 29.25 5.42
N PRO A 55 16.32 28.54 4.28
CA PRO A 55 17.16 27.38 4.02
C PRO A 55 18.62 27.80 3.77
N LYS A 56 19.57 26.91 4.10
CA LYS A 56 21.01 27.13 3.87
C LYS A 56 21.42 27.01 2.40
N GLN A 57 20.59 26.38 1.59
CA GLN A 57 20.75 26.15 0.15
C GLN A 57 19.40 26.34 -0.53
N ALA A 58 19.40 26.61 -1.84
CA ALA A 58 18.18 26.78 -2.61
C ALA A 58 17.26 25.55 -2.48
N ALA A 59 16.01 25.76 -2.08
CA ALA A 59 15.03 24.71 -1.86
C ALA A 59 13.79 24.94 -2.76
N PRO A 60 13.03 23.88 -3.07
CA PRO A 60 11.73 24.05 -3.70
C PRO A 60 10.85 24.97 -2.87
N THR A 61 10.20 25.90 -3.56
CA THR A 61 9.47 26.98 -2.90
C THR A 61 7.99 26.90 -3.19
N LEU A 62 7.19 26.93 -2.12
CA LEU A 62 5.75 27.09 -2.20
C LEU A 62 5.36 28.51 -1.80
N ILE A 63 4.75 29.24 -2.72
CA ILE A 63 4.12 30.53 -2.40
C ILE A 63 2.67 30.27 -1.95
N VAL A 64 2.33 30.64 -0.73
CA VAL A 64 1.00 30.42 -0.13
C VAL A 64 0.23 31.73 -0.06
N LEU A 65 -0.90 31.78 -0.75
CA LEU A 65 -1.78 32.95 -0.86
C LEU A 65 -3.08 32.71 -0.11
N ALA A 66 -3.34 33.51 0.94
CA ALA A 66 -4.56 33.39 1.74
C ALA A 66 -5.16 34.76 2.11
N GLY A 67 -4.39 35.63 2.75
CA GLY A 67 -4.84 36.94 3.22
C GLY A 67 -3.66 37.87 3.51
N ASP A 68 -3.39 38.16 4.78
CA ASP A 68 -2.17 38.83 5.20
C ASP A 68 -1.14 37.82 5.75
N ILE A 69 0.10 38.28 5.89
CA ILE A 69 1.21 37.48 6.41
C ILE A 69 0.91 37.01 7.83
N GLU A 70 0.39 37.89 8.70
CA GLU A 70 0.08 37.57 10.08
C GLU A 70 -0.99 36.47 10.19
N GLY A 71 -2.10 36.59 9.45
CA GLY A 71 -3.17 35.60 9.43
C GLY A 71 -2.72 34.27 8.84
N THR A 72 -1.86 34.31 7.81
CA THR A 72 -1.30 33.09 7.21
C THR A 72 -0.35 32.39 8.19
N LEU A 73 0.56 33.14 8.82
CA LEU A 73 1.51 32.58 9.80
C LEU A 73 0.86 32.22 11.15
N GLY A 74 -0.25 32.86 11.51
CA GLY A 74 -0.94 32.64 12.78
C GLY A 74 -1.90 31.46 12.78
N LYS A 75 -2.42 31.05 11.62
CA LYS A 75 -3.47 30.02 11.52
C LYS A 75 -3.00 28.78 10.76
N PRO A 76 -2.90 27.60 11.41
CA PRO A 76 -2.57 26.34 10.74
C PRO A 76 -3.44 26.03 9.52
N TYR A 77 -4.72 26.43 9.55
CA TYR A 77 -5.66 26.26 8.44
C TYR A 77 -5.15 26.81 7.09
N PHE A 78 -4.47 27.96 7.08
CA PHE A 78 -3.93 28.53 5.83
C PHE A 78 -2.56 27.98 5.46
N ARG A 79 -1.91 27.25 6.37
CA ARG A 79 -0.59 26.65 6.16
C ARG A 79 -0.63 25.16 5.94
N GLN A 80 -1.76 24.50 6.10
CA GLN A 80 -1.89 23.03 6.05
C GLN A 80 -1.10 22.37 4.90
N CYS A 81 -1.25 22.86 3.66
CA CYS A 81 -0.48 22.36 2.51
C CYS A 81 1.03 22.69 2.61
N GLY A 82 1.36 23.92 3.02
CA GLY A 82 2.74 24.36 3.20
C GLY A 82 3.47 23.69 4.36
N ASN A 83 2.78 23.37 5.47
CA ASN A 83 3.36 22.65 6.60
C ASN A 83 3.75 21.23 6.18
N ARG A 84 2.89 20.56 5.39
CA ARG A 84 3.20 19.23 4.85
C ARG A 84 4.39 19.26 3.89
N LEU A 85 4.46 20.24 2.99
CA LEU A 85 5.61 20.40 2.09
C LEU A 85 6.89 20.82 2.83
N ALA A 86 6.76 21.64 3.88
CA ALA A 86 7.88 22.03 4.73
C ALA A 86 8.53 20.84 5.45
N GLU A 87 7.73 19.86 5.91
CA GLU A 87 8.25 18.58 6.43
C GLU A 87 9.05 17.80 5.38
N GLN A 88 8.75 18.00 4.10
CA GLN A 88 9.41 17.33 2.98
C GLN A 88 10.61 18.11 2.44
N GLY A 89 10.99 19.24 3.05
CA GLY A 89 12.17 20.03 2.67
C GLY A 89 11.86 21.25 1.79
N TRP A 90 10.60 21.61 1.59
CA TRP A 90 10.23 22.85 0.92
C TRP A 90 10.39 24.06 1.83
N VAL A 91 10.64 25.20 1.21
CA VAL A 91 10.48 26.50 1.87
C VAL A 91 9.15 27.12 1.46
N CYS A 92 8.38 27.59 2.43
CA CYS A 92 7.07 28.19 2.20
C CYS A 92 7.12 29.69 2.45
N VAL A 93 6.52 30.47 1.56
CA VAL A 93 6.53 31.94 1.62
C VAL A 93 5.12 32.49 1.43
N SER A 94 4.76 33.54 2.15
CA SER A 94 3.51 34.27 1.97
C SER A 94 3.73 35.78 1.96
N LEU A 95 2.79 36.54 1.38
CA LEU A 95 2.80 38.00 1.36
C LEU A 95 1.38 38.54 1.45
N ASP A 96 1.23 39.80 1.86
CA ASP A 96 -0.08 40.45 1.96
C ASP A 96 -0.77 40.58 0.60
N LEU A 97 -1.95 39.96 0.47
CA LEU A 97 -2.79 40.11 -0.72
C LEU A 97 -3.26 41.57 -0.86
N PRO A 98 -3.63 42.04 -2.08
CA PRO A 98 -4.22 43.36 -2.26
C PRO A 98 -5.38 43.58 -1.27
N ALA A 99 -5.49 44.77 -0.71
CA ALA A 99 -6.49 45.11 0.30
C ALA A 99 -6.44 44.28 1.62
N HIS A 100 -5.31 43.64 1.96
CA HIS A 100 -5.10 42.93 3.23
C HIS A 100 -3.81 43.40 3.91
N GLY A 101 -3.70 43.27 5.23
CA GLY A 101 -2.51 43.69 5.98
C GLY A 101 -2.08 45.12 5.65
N LYS A 102 -0.81 45.32 5.30
CA LYS A 102 -0.27 46.63 4.89
C LYS A 102 -0.72 47.06 3.49
N GLN A 103 -1.34 46.18 2.72
CA GLN A 103 -1.88 46.47 1.39
C GLN A 103 -3.32 46.99 1.41
N VAL A 104 -3.93 47.25 2.58
CA VAL A 104 -5.27 47.89 2.67
C VAL A 104 -5.27 49.31 2.09
N GLY A 105 -4.28 50.13 2.44
CA GLY A 105 -4.25 51.55 2.07
C GLY A 105 -5.39 52.33 2.74
N SER A 106 -5.95 53.32 2.04
CA SER A 106 -7.04 54.18 2.55
C SER A 106 -8.46 53.68 2.22
N GLY A 107 -8.59 52.49 1.67
CA GLY A 107 -9.86 51.92 1.21
C GLY A 107 -10.38 50.79 2.11
N PRO A 108 -11.54 50.19 1.76
CA PRO A 108 -12.03 48.99 2.45
C PRO A 108 -11.02 47.83 2.36
N ALA A 109 -10.99 46.97 3.38
CA ALA A 109 -10.19 45.75 3.37
C ALA A 109 -10.90 44.61 2.61
N GLY A 110 -10.18 43.53 2.33
CA GLY A 110 -10.75 42.30 1.79
C GLY A 110 -11.27 42.43 0.35
N LEU A 111 -12.28 41.61 0.03
CA LEU A 111 -12.92 41.58 -1.29
C LEU A 111 -13.68 42.89 -1.60
N SER A 112 -14.20 43.59 -0.58
CA SER A 112 -14.78 44.93 -0.76
C SER A 112 -13.72 45.94 -1.19
N GLY A 113 -12.49 45.80 -0.70
CA GLY A 113 -11.35 46.58 -1.20
C GLY A 113 -11.01 46.28 -2.65
N TRP A 114 -11.01 45.00 -3.04
CA TRP A 114 -10.82 44.58 -4.43
C TRP A 114 -11.89 45.20 -5.33
N ARG A 115 -13.15 45.13 -4.90
CA ARG A 115 -14.29 45.72 -5.58
C ARG A 115 -14.07 47.21 -5.87
N THR A 116 -13.78 48.01 -4.84
CA THR A 116 -13.54 49.45 -4.98
C THR A 116 -12.37 49.78 -5.92
N ARG A 117 -11.29 48.99 -5.87
CA ARG A 117 -10.12 49.18 -6.74
C ARG A 117 -10.45 48.86 -8.20
N VAL A 118 -11.16 47.76 -8.45
CA VAL A 118 -11.58 47.37 -9.80
C VAL A 118 -12.51 48.41 -10.43
N GLU A 119 -13.41 49.05 -9.66
CA GLU A 119 -14.25 50.17 -10.17
C GLU A 119 -13.47 51.37 -10.63
N ARG A 120 -12.34 51.63 -9.96
CA ARG A 120 -11.43 52.73 -10.31
C ARG A 120 -10.55 52.37 -11.50
N GLY A 121 -10.74 51.18 -12.09
CA GLY A 121 -9.93 50.65 -13.18
C GLY A 121 -8.59 50.08 -12.73
N GLU A 122 -8.38 49.86 -11.42
CA GLU A 122 -7.14 49.30 -10.92
C GLU A 122 -7.11 47.77 -11.13
N ASN A 123 -6.15 47.29 -11.93
CA ASN A 123 -5.95 45.87 -12.15
C ASN A 123 -5.19 45.23 -10.96
N ILE A 124 -5.96 44.75 -9.98
CA ILE A 124 -5.45 44.12 -8.77
C ILE A 124 -4.60 42.86 -9.04
N VAL A 125 -4.89 42.12 -10.11
CA VAL A 125 -4.14 40.91 -10.49
C VAL A 125 -2.77 41.29 -11.03
N ALA A 126 -2.71 42.27 -11.94
CA ALA A 126 -1.44 42.76 -12.49
C ALA A 126 -0.54 43.32 -11.37
N HIS A 127 -1.11 44.08 -10.43
CA HIS A 127 -0.38 44.58 -9.28
C HIS A 127 0.13 43.44 -8.37
N SER A 128 -0.71 42.44 -8.08
CA SER A 128 -0.31 41.28 -7.27
C SER A 128 0.80 40.46 -7.95
N ASN A 129 0.68 40.22 -9.26
CA ASN A 129 1.67 39.48 -10.04
C ASN A 129 3.03 40.18 -10.06
N ALA A 130 3.05 41.51 -10.16
CA ALA A 130 4.28 42.29 -10.09
C ALA A 130 5.00 42.10 -8.74
N ARG A 131 4.26 42.16 -7.62
CA ARG A 131 4.81 41.95 -6.27
C ARG A 131 5.28 40.50 -6.05
N LEU A 132 4.51 39.51 -6.51
CA LEU A 132 4.88 38.10 -6.44
C LEU A 132 6.13 37.81 -7.26
N LYS A 133 6.27 38.43 -8.44
CA LYS A 133 7.46 38.33 -9.26
C LYS A 133 8.68 38.96 -8.58
N GLN A 134 8.54 40.15 -8.00
CA GLN A 134 9.61 40.81 -7.23
C GLN A 134 10.08 39.95 -6.05
N LEU A 135 9.14 39.34 -5.33
CA LEU A 135 9.45 38.38 -4.27
C LEU A 135 10.22 37.18 -4.83
N LEU A 136 9.70 36.55 -5.88
CA LEU A 136 10.35 35.38 -6.48
C LEU A 136 11.76 35.69 -6.99
N ASP A 137 11.93 36.83 -7.66
CA ASP A 137 13.24 37.30 -8.15
C ASP A 137 14.21 37.55 -7.00
N HIS A 138 13.73 38.08 -5.87
CA HIS A 138 14.53 38.23 -4.67
C HIS A 138 14.96 36.87 -4.11
N LEU A 139 14.02 35.94 -3.90
CA LEU A 139 14.32 34.63 -3.29
C LEU A 139 15.24 33.76 -4.15
N VAL A 140 15.10 33.80 -5.47
CA VAL A 140 16.01 33.11 -6.40
C VAL A 140 17.40 33.74 -6.33
N ARG A 141 17.50 35.08 -6.37
CA ARG A 141 18.77 35.81 -6.31
C ARG A 141 19.50 35.63 -4.98
N THR A 142 18.79 35.49 -3.87
CA THR A 142 19.38 35.23 -2.54
C THR A 142 19.64 33.76 -2.27
N GLY A 143 19.41 32.87 -3.25
CA GLY A 143 19.65 31.43 -3.11
C GLY A 143 18.70 30.72 -2.14
N VAL A 144 17.54 31.31 -1.86
CA VAL A 144 16.48 30.70 -1.04
C VAL A 144 15.65 29.74 -1.87
N THR A 145 15.30 30.14 -3.09
CA THR A 145 14.43 29.39 -4.00
C THR A 145 15.21 28.72 -5.11
N ASP A 146 14.92 27.45 -5.35
CA ASP A 146 15.32 26.77 -6.59
C ASP A 146 14.46 27.27 -7.77
N PRO A 147 15.06 27.88 -8.81
CA PRO A 147 14.31 28.46 -9.93
C PRO A 147 13.56 27.44 -10.80
N GLU A 148 13.86 26.14 -10.73
CA GLU A 148 13.15 25.10 -11.49
C GLU A 148 12.03 24.43 -10.68
N ARG A 149 11.95 24.69 -9.36
CA ARG A 149 11.02 24.03 -8.44
C ARG A 149 10.19 25.04 -7.65
N ILE A 150 9.29 25.72 -8.36
CA ILE A 150 8.39 26.73 -7.80
C ILE A 150 6.94 26.30 -7.97
N ALA A 151 6.22 26.30 -6.86
CA ALA A 151 4.78 26.10 -6.81
C ALA A 151 4.08 27.27 -6.12
N VAL A 152 2.77 27.42 -6.39
CA VAL A 152 1.91 28.38 -5.71
C VAL A 152 0.62 27.69 -5.26
N CYS A 153 0.11 28.05 -4.09
CA CYS A 153 -1.22 27.60 -3.67
C CYS A 153 -2.03 28.70 -3.03
N GLY A 154 -3.34 28.51 -2.97
CA GLY A 154 -4.19 29.41 -2.21
C GLY A 154 -5.63 28.96 -2.08
N THR A 155 -6.31 29.53 -1.09
CA THR A 155 -7.71 29.23 -0.77
C THR A 155 -8.62 30.39 -1.15
N SER A 156 -9.77 30.11 -1.79
CA SER A 156 -10.76 31.14 -2.14
C SER A 156 -10.13 32.25 -3.00
N ARG A 157 -10.14 33.50 -2.54
CA ARG A 157 -9.43 34.63 -3.16
C ARG A 157 -7.92 34.41 -3.34
N GLY A 158 -7.30 33.61 -2.47
CA GLY A 158 -5.91 33.20 -2.63
C GLY A 158 -5.73 32.26 -3.82
N GLY A 159 -6.67 31.35 -4.03
CA GLY A 159 -6.70 30.46 -5.20
C GLY A 159 -6.83 31.22 -6.52
N PHE A 160 -7.61 32.30 -6.52
CA PHE A 160 -7.72 33.23 -7.66
C PHE A 160 -6.38 33.82 -8.06
N LEU A 161 -5.65 34.41 -7.10
CA LEU A 161 -4.34 34.99 -7.36
C LEU A 161 -3.28 33.92 -7.67
N ALA A 162 -3.38 32.73 -7.07
CA ALA A 162 -2.47 31.62 -7.35
C ALA A 162 -2.59 31.17 -8.81
N LEU A 163 -3.82 30.98 -9.32
CA LEU A 163 -4.08 30.62 -10.71
C LEU A 163 -3.61 31.71 -11.68
N HIS A 164 -3.88 32.98 -11.38
CA HIS A 164 -3.39 34.10 -12.20
C HIS A 164 -1.86 34.23 -12.19
N PHE A 165 -1.21 33.99 -11.06
CA PHE A 165 0.25 34.04 -10.98
C PHE A 165 0.89 32.88 -11.75
N ALA A 166 0.32 31.67 -11.65
CA ALA A 166 0.77 30.52 -12.43
C ALA A 166 0.62 30.75 -13.94
N ALA A 167 -0.46 31.40 -14.37
CA ALA A 167 -0.64 31.82 -15.76
C ALA A 167 0.38 32.90 -16.19
N HIS A 168 0.76 33.80 -15.28
CA HIS A 168 1.64 34.94 -15.59
C HIS A 168 3.14 34.61 -15.58
N GLU A 169 3.60 33.78 -14.64
CA GLU A 169 5.03 33.57 -14.36
C GLU A 169 5.49 32.18 -14.84
N PRO A 170 6.26 32.06 -15.93
CA PRO A 170 6.75 30.80 -16.50
C PRO A 170 7.50 29.86 -15.54
N ARG A 171 8.16 30.40 -14.52
CA ARG A 171 8.89 29.61 -13.53
C ARG A 171 7.97 28.81 -12.59
N VAL A 172 6.71 29.23 -12.40
CA VAL A 172 5.74 28.50 -11.59
C VAL A 172 5.28 27.25 -12.35
N ARG A 173 5.79 26.07 -11.98
CA ARG A 173 5.48 24.82 -12.69
C ARG A 173 4.17 24.17 -12.25
N CYS A 174 3.71 24.52 -11.05
CA CYS A 174 2.67 23.80 -10.33
C CYS A 174 1.78 24.76 -9.51
N VAL A 175 0.46 24.60 -9.55
CA VAL A 175 -0.50 25.39 -8.76
C VAL A 175 -1.59 24.51 -8.14
N ALA A 176 -1.89 24.72 -6.84
CA ALA A 176 -3.06 24.14 -6.17
C ALA A 176 -4.02 25.22 -5.67
N ALA A 177 -5.30 25.07 -5.97
CA ALA A 177 -6.35 26.01 -5.67
C ALA A 177 -7.47 25.34 -4.86
N PHE A 178 -7.67 25.79 -3.62
CA PHE A 178 -8.67 25.24 -2.69
C PHE A 178 -9.93 26.13 -2.66
N ALA A 179 -11.09 25.55 -2.97
CA ALA A 179 -12.35 26.26 -3.13
C ALA A 179 -12.18 27.64 -3.82
N PRO A 180 -11.53 27.71 -4.99
CA PRO A 180 -11.01 28.96 -5.50
C PRO A 180 -12.11 29.89 -6.01
N VAL A 181 -11.90 31.19 -5.83
CA VAL A 181 -12.54 32.16 -6.73
C VAL A 181 -11.87 32.01 -8.09
N VAL A 182 -12.67 31.84 -9.14
CA VAL A 182 -12.18 31.81 -10.53
C VAL A 182 -12.79 32.91 -11.39
N ASP A 183 -13.88 33.51 -10.92
CA ASP A 183 -14.54 34.65 -11.54
C ASP A 183 -15.00 35.62 -10.44
N LEU A 184 -14.61 36.89 -10.56
CA LEU A 184 -15.02 37.92 -9.60
C LEU A 184 -16.53 38.18 -9.65
N ALA A 185 -17.17 37.99 -10.82
CA ALA A 185 -18.61 38.17 -10.98
C ALA A 185 -19.44 37.16 -10.16
N ALA A 186 -18.85 36.03 -9.74
CA ALA A 186 -19.50 35.06 -8.87
C ALA A 186 -19.67 35.57 -7.42
N LEU A 187 -18.91 36.59 -7.03
CA LEU A 187 -18.86 37.08 -5.66
C LEU A 187 -19.97 38.09 -5.37
N SER A 188 -20.61 37.97 -4.20
CA SER A 188 -21.66 38.90 -3.76
C SER A 188 -21.18 40.36 -3.69
N GLU A 189 -19.89 40.60 -3.40
CA GLU A 189 -19.28 41.94 -3.38
C GLU A 189 -19.25 42.61 -4.74
N PHE A 190 -19.28 41.83 -5.83
CA PHE A 190 -19.23 42.31 -7.21
C PHE A 190 -20.60 42.38 -7.87
N ARG A 191 -21.69 42.24 -7.09
CA ARG A 191 -23.04 42.48 -7.61
C ARG A 191 -23.21 43.90 -8.15
N GLY A 192 -23.80 44.00 -9.34
CA GLY A 192 -24.06 45.26 -10.05
C GLY A 192 -22.90 45.76 -10.93
N VAL A 193 -21.79 45.03 -11.01
CA VAL A 193 -20.63 45.37 -11.87
C VAL A 193 -20.06 44.17 -12.63
N GLU A 194 -20.81 43.08 -12.70
CA GLU A 194 -20.46 41.85 -13.42
C GLU A 194 -20.11 42.13 -14.89
N GLU A 195 -20.76 43.15 -15.45
CA GLU A 195 -20.58 43.60 -16.83
C GLU A 195 -19.41 44.55 -17.05
N GLN A 196 -18.71 44.99 -16.00
CA GLN A 196 -17.54 45.86 -16.17
C GLN A 196 -16.43 45.13 -16.94
N PRO A 197 -15.80 45.77 -17.95
CA PRO A 197 -14.77 45.12 -18.77
C PRO A 197 -13.63 44.50 -17.97
N LEU A 198 -13.17 45.19 -16.92
CA LEU A 198 -12.07 44.71 -16.08
C LEU A 198 -12.49 43.49 -15.25
N VAL A 199 -13.74 43.42 -14.76
CA VAL A 199 -14.25 42.24 -14.03
C VAL A 199 -14.23 41.00 -14.93
N LYS A 200 -14.73 41.13 -16.17
CA LYS A 200 -14.72 40.05 -17.17
C LYS A 200 -13.30 39.64 -17.58
N GLN A 201 -12.43 40.61 -17.81
CA GLN A 201 -11.03 40.37 -18.18
C GLN A 201 -10.27 39.59 -17.10
N LEU A 202 -10.64 39.80 -15.83
CA LEU A 202 -10.02 39.14 -14.69
C LEU A 202 -10.62 37.75 -14.40
N SER A 203 -11.53 37.22 -15.21
CA SER A 203 -11.90 35.80 -15.11
C SER A 203 -10.68 34.92 -15.40
N VAL A 204 -10.41 33.92 -14.57
CA VAL A 204 -9.27 33.01 -14.76
C VAL A 204 -9.39 32.25 -16.08
N ALA A 205 -10.62 32.02 -16.56
CA ALA A 205 -10.88 31.38 -17.84
C ALA A 205 -10.27 32.17 -19.02
N SER A 206 -10.14 33.50 -18.92
CA SER A 206 -9.45 34.32 -19.92
C SER A 206 -7.95 34.04 -20.01
N SER A 207 -7.38 33.32 -19.04
CA SER A 207 -5.97 32.89 -19.01
C SER A 207 -5.79 31.37 -19.26
N ALA A 208 -6.79 30.70 -19.84
CA ALA A 208 -6.78 29.24 -20.02
C ALA A 208 -5.58 28.73 -20.85
N HIS A 209 -5.22 29.43 -21.93
CA HIS A 209 -4.07 29.05 -22.77
C HIS A 209 -2.73 29.11 -22.01
N GLN A 210 -2.59 30.08 -21.10
CA GLN A 210 -1.38 30.25 -20.30
C GLN A 210 -1.22 29.16 -19.23
N LEU A 211 -2.30 28.45 -18.89
CA LEU A 211 -2.30 27.36 -17.92
C LEU A 211 -2.04 25.98 -18.53
N VAL A 212 -2.06 25.83 -19.87
CA VAL A 212 -1.93 24.53 -20.56
C VAL A 212 -0.67 23.76 -20.14
N ASP A 213 0.45 24.44 -19.96
CA ASP A 213 1.74 23.83 -19.63
C ASP A 213 1.97 23.63 -18.13
N ARG A 214 1.03 24.09 -17.30
CA ARG A 214 1.15 24.06 -15.84
C ARG A 214 0.44 22.84 -15.29
N ALA A 215 1.04 22.21 -14.29
CA ALA A 215 0.29 21.29 -13.46
C ALA A 215 -0.71 22.12 -12.64
N VAL A 216 -2.01 21.90 -12.84
CA VAL A 216 -3.08 22.64 -12.14
C VAL A 216 -3.91 21.66 -11.34
N TRP A 217 -4.03 21.89 -10.04
CA TRP A 217 -4.86 21.09 -9.15
C TRP A 217 -5.90 21.97 -8.49
N MET A 218 -7.17 21.60 -8.60
CA MET A 218 -8.30 22.33 -8.03
C MET A 218 -9.15 21.39 -7.21
N VAL A 219 -9.60 21.84 -6.03
CA VAL A 219 -10.54 21.11 -5.19
C VAL A 219 -11.65 22.02 -4.70
N ILE A 220 -12.89 21.55 -4.74
CA ILE A 220 -14.05 22.32 -4.27
C ILE A 220 -15.18 21.37 -3.87
N GLY A 221 -16.03 21.81 -2.95
CA GLY A 221 -17.28 21.13 -2.65
C GLY A 221 -18.20 21.10 -3.87
N ASP A 222 -19.06 20.08 -3.98
CA ASP A 222 -20.04 19.96 -5.06
C ASP A 222 -21.14 21.04 -5.00
N ARG A 223 -21.25 21.76 -3.88
CA ARG A 223 -22.21 22.85 -3.63
C ARG A 223 -21.60 24.03 -2.89
N ASP A 224 -20.55 24.61 -3.46
CA ASP A 224 -19.99 25.87 -2.96
C ASP A 224 -20.72 27.06 -3.61
N GLU A 225 -21.69 27.63 -2.90
CA GLU A 225 -22.48 28.78 -3.38
C GLU A 225 -21.74 30.12 -3.25
N ARG A 226 -20.61 30.17 -2.53
CA ARG A 226 -19.87 31.42 -2.30
C ARG A 226 -19.06 31.82 -3.52
N VAL A 227 -18.40 30.85 -4.15
CA VAL A 227 -17.55 31.05 -5.33
C VAL A 227 -18.07 30.32 -6.57
N GLY A 228 -19.07 29.45 -6.40
CA GLY A 228 -19.76 28.71 -7.45
C GLY A 228 -18.94 27.55 -8.00
N THR A 229 -19.30 26.32 -7.61
CA THR A 229 -18.70 25.07 -8.13
C THR A 229 -18.70 25.01 -9.66
N ASP A 230 -19.79 25.46 -10.30
CA ASP A 230 -19.91 25.48 -11.76
C ASP A 230 -18.87 26.37 -12.45
N HIS A 231 -18.41 27.44 -11.81
CA HIS A 231 -17.35 28.27 -12.37
C HIS A 231 -16.01 27.52 -12.40
N SER A 232 -15.72 26.70 -11.38
CA SER A 232 -14.52 25.84 -11.36
C SER A 232 -14.59 24.76 -12.45
N ILE A 233 -15.77 24.17 -12.68
CA ILE A 233 -16.00 23.22 -13.79
C ILE A 233 -15.82 23.90 -15.14
N ALA A 234 -16.33 25.13 -15.29
CA ALA A 234 -16.19 25.91 -16.52
C ALA A 234 -14.73 26.24 -16.83
N LEU A 235 -13.93 26.63 -15.82
CA LEU A 235 -12.50 26.84 -15.97
C LEU A 235 -11.77 25.56 -16.40
N ALA A 236 -12.05 24.42 -15.75
CA ALA A 236 -11.46 23.14 -16.10
C ALA A 236 -11.73 22.76 -17.57
N ARG A 237 -12.97 23.00 -18.03
CA ARG A 237 -13.35 22.80 -19.44
C ARG A 237 -12.60 23.76 -20.37
N ALA A 238 -12.46 25.03 -20.00
CA ALA A 238 -11.74 26.03 -20.80
C ALA A 238 -10.25 25.68 -20.97
N VAL A 239 -9.57 25.27 -19.89
CA VAL A 239 -8.17 24.81 -19.96
C VAL A 239 -8.02 23.55 -20.79
N SER A 240 -8.91 22.58 -20.65
CA SER A 240 -8.89 21.37 -21.48
C SER A 240 -9.18 21.66 -22.96
N ALA A 241 -10.05 22.63 -23.26
CA ALA A 241 -10.27 23.09 -24.63
C ALA A 241 -9.02 23.76 -25.22
N ALA A 242 -8.40 24.67 -24.46
CA ALA A 242 -7.15 25.32 -24.85
C ALA A 242 -5.99 24.33 -25.04
N ALA A 243 -5.89 23.30 -24.20
CA ALA A 243 -4.89 22.24 -24.34
C ALA A 243 -5.09 21.43 -25.62
N ARG A 244 -6.35 21.09 -25.95
CA ARG A 244 -6.70 20.41 -27.20
C ARG A 244 -6.37 21.26 -28.43
N GLU A 245 -6.66 22.57 -28.38
CA GLU A 245 -6.30 23.50 -29.46
C GLU A 245 -4.78 23.61 -29.66
N ALA A 246 -4.01 23.47 -28.59
CA ALA A 246 -2.55 23.48 -28.61
C ALA A 246 -1.90 22.11 -28.90
N ASP A 247 -2.69 21.06 -29.15
CA ASP A 247 -2.23 19.66 -29.30
C ASP A 247 -1.35 19.17 -28.13
N ARG A 248 -1.78 19.49 -26.91
CA ARG A 248 -1.10 19.08 -25.66
C ARG A 248 -2.08 18.39 -24.71
N PRO A 249 -1.61 17.45 -23.88
CA PRO A 249 -2.46 16.86 -22.84
C PRO A 249 -2.82 17.93 -21.79
N SER A 250 -4.09 17.97 -21.38
CA SER A 250 -4.51 18.79 -20.25
C SER A 250 -3.85 18.27 -18.97
N ARG A 251 -3.17 19.16 -18.23
CA ARG A 251 -2.52 18.86 -16.94
C ARG A 251 -3.33 19.40 -15.75
N LEU A 252 -4.63 19.63 -15.95
CA LEU A 252 -5.55 20.11 -14.93
C LEU A 252 -6.33 18.95 -14.30
N GLU A 253 -6.27 18.86 -12.98
CA GLU A 253 -7.04 17.93 -12.15
C GLU A 253 -8.08 18.72 -11.33
N LEU A 254 -9.37 18.42 -11.51
CA LEU A 254 -10.47 19.00 -10.72
C LEU A 254 -11.10 17.94 -9.83
N HIS A 255 -11.03 18.15 -8.52
CA HIS A 255 -11.60 17.30 -7.49
C HIS A 255 -12.89 17.92 -6.94
N LEU A 256 -14.02 17.27 -7.22
CA LEU A 256 -15.34 17.64 -6.68
C LEU A 256 -15.71 16.68 -5.54
N LEU A 257 -16.00 17.22 -4.37
CA LEU A 257 -16.27 16.43 -3.16
C LEU A 257 -17.67 16.74 -2.62
N SER A 258 -18.44 15.72 -2.23
CA SER A 258 -19.82 15.86 -1.72
C SER A 258 -19.92 16.54 -0.36
N GLU A 259 -18.81 16.59 0.38
CA GLU A 259 -18.68 17.27 1.67
C GLU A 259 -17.32 17.96 1.71
N PRO A 260 -17.17 19.06 2.45
CA PRO A 260 -18.18 19.74 3.27
C PRO A 260 -19.20 20.57 2.46
N ARG A 261 -20.43 20.67 2.97
CA ARG A 261 -21.43 21.62 2.44
C ARG A 261 -21.00 23.07 2.70
N GLY A 262 -20.88 23.85 1.63
CA GLY A 262 -20.56 25.29 1.69
C GLY A 262 -19.10 25.64 1.39
N HIS A 263 -18.72 26.89 1.68
CA HIS A 263 -17.43 27.45 1.28
C HIS A 263 -16.32 27.16 2.29
N THR A 264 -15.63 26.04 2.11
CA THR A 264 -14.46 25.68 2.90
C THR A 264 -13.57 24.73 2.11
N THR A 265 -12.32 24.61 2.55
CA THR A 265 -11.38 23.61 2.02
C THR A 265 -11.81 22.21 2.45
N PRO A 266 -12.04 21.26 1.53
CA PRO A 266 -12.42 19.90 1.92
C PRO A 266 -11.36 19.21 2.78
N ALA A 267 -11.79 18.39 3.74
CA ALA A 267 -10.90 17.70 4.66
C ALA A 267 -9.94 16.74 3.90
N GLY A 268 -8.68 16.67 4.32
CA GLY A 268 -7.64 15.85 3.66
C GLY A 268 -7.12 16.41 2.33
N SER A 269 -7.73 17.47 1.80
CA SER A 269 -7.38 18.00 0.48
C SER A 269 -6.02 18.70 0.48
N ALA A 270 -5.59 19.25 1.62
CA ALA A 270 -4.29 19.91 1.77
C ALA A 270 -3.11 18.93 1.68
N GLU A 271 -3.25 17.76 2.30
CA GLU A 271 -2.31 16.67 2.27
C GLU A 271 -2.23 16.07 0.86
N LEU A 272 -3.39 15.86 0.22
CA LEU A 272 -3.45 15.40 -1.18
C LEU A 272 -2.78 16.39 -2.14
N ALA A 273 -3.02 17.68 -1.97
CA ALA A 273 -2.39 18.73 -2.78
C ALA A 273 -0.87 18.76 -2.54
N ALA A 274 -0.40 18.67 -1.29
CA ALA A 274 1.02 18.63 -0.96
C ALA A 274 1.71 17.42 -1.61
N ASP A 275 1.18 16.22 -1.43
CA ASP A 275 1.75 15.01 -2.03
C ASP A 275 1.70 15.06 -3.56
N TRP A 276 0.64 15.64 -4.13
CA TRP A 276 0.55 15.89 -5.56
C TRP A 276 1.63 16.87 -6.04
N MET A 277 1.83 18.00 -5.36
CA MET A 277 2.88 18.97 -5.68
C MET A 277 4.28 18.36 -5.61
N GLN A 278 4.56 17.54 -4.58
CA GLN A 278 5.82 16.83 -4.43
C GLN A 278 6.10 15.90 -5.62
N ARG A 279 5.07 15.24 -6.17
CA ARG A 279 5.21 14.41 -7.38
C ARG A 279 5.48 15.24 -8.64
N GLN A 280 4.90 16.44 -8.73
CA GLN A 280 5.14 17.34 -9.87
C GLN A 280 6.54 17.96 -9.81
N LEU A 281 7.07 18.24 -8.61
CA LEU A 281 8.33 18.93 -8.36
C LEU A 281 9.15 18.21 -7.26
N PRO A 282 9.72 17.03 -7.55
CA PRO A 282 10.42 16.25 -6.54
C PRO A 282 11.64 17.00 -6.00
N ILE A 283 11.80 16.97 -4.67
CA ILE A 283 13.09 17.30 -4.07
C ILE A 283 14.05 16.18 -4.46
N ALA A 284 15.08 16.48 -5.26
CA ALA A 284 16.28 15.67 -5.31
C ALA A 284 16.86 15.67 -3.89
N THR A 285 16.43 14.71 -3.07
CA THR A 285 17.19 14.28 -1.91
C THR A 285 18.61 14.04 -2.41
N PRO A 286 19.67 14.35 -1.65
CA PRO A 286 20.97 13.74 -1.90
C PRO A 286 20.75 12.23 -1.76
N VAL A 287 20.38 11.61 -2.87
CA VAL A 287 20.66 10.24 -3.16
C VAL A 287 22.18 10.23 -3.05
N VAL A 288 22.71 9.66 -1.97
CA VAL A 288 23.98 8.95 -2.12
C VAL A 288 23.68 8.04 -3.29
N ALA A 289 24.18 8.41 -4.47
CA ALA A 289 23.99 7.63 -5.67
C ALA A 289 24.30 6.19 -5.24
N PRO A 290 23.35 5.24 -5.34
CA PRO A 290 23.81 3.87 -5.51
C PRO A 290 24.79 4.00 -6.67
N ALA A 291 26.03 3.55 -6.46
CA ALA A 291 27.00 3.47 -7.54
C ALA A 291 26.26 2.98 -8.78
N GLU A 292 26.41 3.68 -9.91
CA GLU A 292 25.71 3.32 -11.15
C GLU A 292 25.70 1.79 -11.23
N PRO A 293 24.52 1.12 -11.27
CA PRO A 293 24.50 -0.31 -11.47
C PRO A 293 25.26 -0.52 -12.77
N ALA A 294 26.43 -1.13 -12.64
CA ALA A 294 27.37 -1.34 -13.73
C ALA A 294 26.58 -1.73 -14.95
N SER A 295 26.51 -0.81 -15.93
CA SER A 295 25.73 -0.91 -17.17
C SER A 295 24.90 -2.20 -17.24
N VAL A 296 23.79 -2.25 -16.51
CA VAL A 296 22.77 -3.22 -16.86
C VAL A 296 22.25 -2.65 -18.17
N VAL A 297 22.78 -3.18 -19.27
CA VAL A 297 22.07 -3.22 -20.55
C VAL A 297 20.62 -3.38 -20.16
N LYS A 298 19.78 -2.34 -20.35
CA LYS A 298 18.33 -2.46 -20.10
C LYS A 298 17.95 -3.77 -20.79
N PRO A 299 17.64 -4.85 -20.06
CA PRO A 299 17.22 -6.06 -20.73
C PRO A 299 15.99 -5.62 -21.52
N ALA A 300 15.84 -6.11 -22.75
CA ALA A 300 14.55 -6.03 -23.42
C ALA A 300 13.48 -6.37 -22.36
N SER A 301 12.52 -5.48 -22.13
CA SER A 301 11.67 -5.55 -20.94
C SER A 301 10.83 -6.82 -21.01
N VAL A 302 11.33 -7.91 -20.43
CA VAL A 302 10.66 -9.20 -20.45
C VAL A 302 9.32 -9.04 -19.76
N ARG A 303 8.25 -9.23 -20.51
CA ARG A 303 6.88 -9.05 -20.01
C ARG A 303 6.23 -10.41 -19.85
N GLN A 304 6.03 -10.79 -18.60
CA GLN A 304 5.36 -12.04 -18.25
C GLN A 304 3.88 -11.82 -17.94
N LEU A 305 3.05 -12.72 -18.43
CA LEU A 305 1.59 -12.69 -18.38
C LEU A 305 1.09 -13.97 -17.72
N LEU A 306 0.85 -13.92 -16.40
CA LEU A 306 0.30 -15.05 -15.65
C LEU A 306 -1.19 -15.26 -15.97
N LEU A 307 -1.61 -16.52 -16.18
CA LEU A 307 -3.01 -16.89 -16.47
C LEU A 307 -3.77 -17.38 -15.22
N VAL A 308 -3.27 -17.03 -14.03
CA VAL A 308 -3.92 -17.26 -12.73
C VAL A 308 -5.30 -16.59 -12.60
N ASP A 309 -5.54 -15.52 -13.37
CA ASP A 309 -6.82 -14.81 -13.48
C ASP A 309 -7.11 -14.44 -14.95
N ASP A 310 -8.18 -13.66 -15.18
CA ASP A 310 -8.55 -13.16 -16.52
C ASP A 310 -8.00 -11.74 -16.81
N HIS A 311 -7.04 -11.22 -16.02
CA HIS A 311 -6.51 -9.86 -16.20
C HIS A 311 -5.90 -9.64 -17.59
N HIS A 312 -5.21 -10.64 -18.13
CA HIS A 312 -4.63 -10.59 -19.49
C HIS A 312 -5.51 -11.23 -20.57
N VAL A 313 -6.55 -11.96 -20.17
CA VAL A 313 -7.44 -12.68 -21.10
C VAL A 313 -8.49 -11.71 -21.64
N LEU A 314 -8.65 -11.66 -22.96
CA LEU A 314 -9.78 -10.98 -23.61
C LEU A 314 -11.00 -11.88 -23.61
N TYR A 315 -10.80 -13.13 -24.04
CA TYR A 315 -11.85 -14.13 -24.19
C TYR A 315 -11.25 -15.53 -24.17
N ARG A 316 -12.00 -16.52 -23.68
CA ARG A 316 -11.64 -17.93 -23.76
C ARG A 316 -12.87 -18.81 -23.96
N ALA A 317 -12.70 -19.93 -24.65
CA ALA A 317 -13.73 -20.92 -24.94
C ALA A 317 -13.19 -22.34 -24.77
N GLY A 318 -14.03 -23.28 -24.35
CA GLY A 318 -13.62 -24.69 -24.20
C GLY A 318 -12.47 -24.89 -23.21
N THR A 319 -12.32 -23.99 -22.22
CA THR A 319 -11.28 -24.07 -21.19
C THR A 319 -11.85 -23.79 -19.81
N ARG A 320 -11.24 -24.40 -18.78
CA ARG A 320 -11.45 -24.09 -17.36
C ARG A 320 -10.13 -23.75 -16.70
N ARG A 321 -10.21 -22.97 -15.62
CA ARG A 321 -9.04 -22.67 -14.80
C ARG A 321 -8.88 -23.76 -13.75
N LEU A 322 -7.69 -24.33 -13.65
CA LEU A 322 -7.33 -25.31 -12.64
C LEU A 322 -6.26 -24.74 -11.72
N PHE A 323 -6.42 -25.04 -10.44
CA PHE A 323 -5.47 -24.65 -9.40
C PHE A 323 -4.42 -25.75 -9.22
N HIS A 324 -3.19 -25.36 -8.93
CA HIS A 324 -2.07 -26.28 -8.74
C HIS A 324 -1.41 -25.97 -7.40
N PRO A 325 -1.62 -26.82 -6.37
CA PRO A 325 -1.03 -26.63 -5.06
C PRO A 325 0.47 -26.87 -5.07
N ALA A 326 1.19 -26.23 -4.14
CA ALA A 326 2.60 -26.52 -3.91
C ALA A 326 2.74 -27.89 -3.25
N THR A 327 3.77 -28.65 -3.67
CA THR A 327 4.04 -30.00 -3.20
C THR A 327 5.00 -29.95 -2.01
N PRO A 328 4.61 -30.44 -0.81
CA PRO A 328 5.53 -30.56 0.31
C PRO A 328 6.77 -31.39 -0.03
N HIS A 329 7.93 -30.97 0.45
CA HIS A 329 9.16 -31.72 0.30
C HIS A 329 9.11 -33.03 1.09
N PRO A 330 9.60 -34.16 0.54
CA PRO A 330 9.55 -35.46 1.22
C PRO A 330 10.36 -35.49 2.53
N ASP A 331 11.42 -34.69 2.63
CA ASP A 331 12.28 -34.64 3.83
C ASP A 331 11.79 -33.66 4.91
N ASN A 332 10.55 -33.17 4.81
CA ASN A 332 10.01 -32.30 5.85
C ASN A 332 9.83 -33.03 7.21
N PRO A 333 10.07 -32.36 8.35
CA PRO A 333 10.62 -31.00 8.46
C PRO A 333 12.13 -30.95 8.15
N LEU A 334 12.55 -29.89 7.46
CA LEU A 334 13.95 -29.61 7.15
C LEU A 334 14.76 -29.14 8.37
N ILE A 335 14.08 -28.60 9.37
CA ILE A 335 14.60 -28.28 10.70
C ILE A 335 13.61 -28.78 11.73
N GLY A 336 14.03 -29.69 12.61
CA GLY A 336 13.27 -30.15 13.77
C GLY A 336 13.73 -29.53 15.09
N GLU A 337 13.10 -29.97 16.18
CA GLU A 337 13.37 -29.57 17.58
C GLU A 337 14.59 -30.32 18.15
N GLU A 338 15.79 -29.91 17.73
CA GLU A 338 17.04 -30.60 18.07
C GLU A 338 17.89 -29.85 19.10
N ARG A 339 17.45 -28.67 19.53
CA ARG A 339 18.18 -27.84 20.50
C ARG A 339 17.37 -27.58 21.78
N PRO A 340 18.03 -27.39 22.94
CA PRO A 340 17.35 -27.14 24.21
C PRO A 340 16.36 -25.97 24.18
N TRP A 341 16.63 -24.95 23.37
CA TRP A 341 15.77 -23.77 23.21
C TRP A 341 14.62 -23.94 22.20
N GLU A 342 14.51 -25.09 21.53
CA GLU A 342 13.46 -25.39 20.55
C GLU A 342 12.38 -26.28 21.19
N MET A 343 11.36 -25.66 21.80
CA MET A 343 10.16 -26.37 22.27
C MET A 343 9.04 -26.30 21.24
N ALA A 344 8.94 -25.22 20.48
CA ALA A 344 8.10 -25.14 19.31
C ALA A 344 8.68 -24.15 18.31
N ILE A 345 8.78 -24.58 17.06
CA ILE A 345 9.23 -23.80 15.92
C ILE A 345 7.99 -23.32 15.16
N GLY A 346 7.93 -22.01 14.94
CA GLY A 346 6.81 -21.34 14.30
C GLY A 346 7.28 -20.50 13.11
N TRP A 347 6.93 -19.22 13.14
CA TRP A 347 7.25 -18.25 12.09
C TRP A 347 8.68 -18.35 11.56
N THR A 348 8.81 -18.17 10.25
CA THR A 348 10.07 -18.33 9.56
C THR A 348 10.21 -17.28 8.46
N SER A 349 11.45 -16.90 8.15
CA SER A 349 11.81 -16.09 7.01
C SER A 349 13.04 -16.70 6.33
N VAL A 350 13.00 -16.79 5.00
CA VAL A 350 14.14 -17.24 4.19
C VAL A 350 14.54 -16.16 3.21
N VAL A 351 15.85 -15.93 3.11
CA VAL A 351 16.45 -15.11 2.06
C VAL A 351 17.43 -15.99 1.28
N HIS A 352 17.31 -15.97 -0.05
CA HIS A 352 18.25 -16.61 -0.96
C HIS A 352 19.18 -15.55 -1.58
N ARG A 353 20.47 -15.71 -1.35
CA ARG A 353 21.57 -14.83 -1.73
C ARG A 353 22.61 -15.61 -2.53
N PRO A 354 22.41 -15.80 -3.85
CA PRO A 354 23.29 -16.63 -4.67
C PRO A 354 24.75 -16.14 -4.69
N GLU A 355 25.01 -14.87 -4.34
CA GLU A 355 26.35 -14.32 -4.16
C GLU A 355 27.12 -14.94 -2.97
N ARG A 356 26.44 -15.57 -2.01
CA ARG A 356 27.08 -16.35 -0.93
C ARG A 356 27.26 -17.80 -1.35
N THR A 357 28.37 -18.10 -2.01
CA THR A 357 28.66 -19.45 -2.55
C THR A 357 28.60 -20.57 -1.50
N GLU A 358 29.01 -20.31 -0.26
CA GLU A 358 29.08 -21.32 0.80
C GLU A 358 27.74 -21.59 1.49
N ALA A 359 26.84 -20.61 1.49
CA ALA A 359 25.57 -20.62 2.20
C ALA A 359 24.62 -19.56 1.62
N PRO A 360 24.10 -19.78 0.40
CA PRO A 360 23.20 -18.86 -0.27
C PRO A 360 21.82 -18.81 0.40
N TYR A 361 21.41 -19.83 1.14
CA TYR A 361 20.15 -19.79 1.88
C TYR A 361 20.40 -19.40 3.33
N GLN A 362 19.66 -18.42 3.79
CA GLN A 362 19.65 -17.99 5.18
C GLN A 362 18.22 -18.03 5.72
N LEU A 363 18.06 -18.63 6.88
CA LEU A 363 16.79 -18.90 7.51
C LEU A 363 16.78 -18.28 8.91
N TRP A 364 15.76 -17.48 9.20
CA TRP A 364 15.44 -17.01 10.54
C TRP A 364 14.14 -17.65 10.99
N TYR A 365 14.14 -18.33 12.13
CA TYR A 365 12.95 -19.01 12.62
C TYR A 365 12.71 -18.70 14.10
N GLN A 366 11.43 -18.57 14.44
CA GLN A 366 10.99 -18.39 15.80
C GLN A 366 11.12 -19.72 16.55
N ALA A 367 11.79 -19.71 17.70
CA ALA A 367 11.81 -20.79 18.66
C ALA A 367 11.13 -20.34 19.96
N TYR A 368 9.98 -20.93 20.28
CA TYR A 368 9.39 -20.84 21.61
C TYR A 368 10.11 -21.84 22.51
N ALA A 369 10.55 -21.39 23.68
CA ALA A 369 11.26 -22.21 24.67
C ALA A 369 10.40 -22.49 25.92
N GLY A 370 9.23 -21.84 26.03
CA GLY A 370 8.32 -22.00 27.16
C GLY A 370 9.01 -21.85 28.50
N GLY A 371 8.86 -22.84 29.37
CA GLY A 371 9.43 -22.83 30.72
C GLY A 371 10.90 -23.25 30.82
N ARG A 372 11.62 -23.45 29.71
CA ARG A 372 12.99 -24.00 29.74
C ARG A 372 14.04 -22.99 30.20
N ASP A 373 13.87 -21.70 29.92
CA ASP A 373 14.68 -20.64 30.53
C ASP A 373 13.77 -19.76 31.41
N ASP A 374 14.25 -19.39 32.60
CA ASP A 374 13.50 -18.55 33.54
C ASP A 374 13.49 -17.07 33.13
N ARG A 375 14.45 -16.64 32.30
CA ARG A 375 14.53 -15.28 31.78
C ARG A 375 13.37 -15.03 30.82
N LYS A 376 12.59 -13.98 31.07
CA LYS A 376 11.44 -13.61 30.20
C LYS A 376 11.84 -13.29 28.77
N THR A 377 13.02 -12.69 28.60
CA THR A 377 13.61 -12.39 27.28
C THR A 377 13.87 -13.64 26.43
N HIS A 378 13.90 -14.84 27.03
CA HIS A 378 14.18 -16.12 26.37
C HIS A 378 12.95 -17.02 26.31
N LYS A 379 11.73 -16.49 26.47
CA LYS A 379 10.50 -17.29 26.29
C LYS A 379 10.24 -17.63 24.84
N CYS A 380 10.55 -16.71 23.96
CA CYS A 380 10.52 -16.88 22.52
C CYS A 380 11.67 -16.07 21.92
N MET A 381 12.38 -16.63 20.94
CA MET A 381 13.56 -16.03 20.33
C MET A 381 13.54 -16.22 18.82
N VAL A 382 14.40 -15.48 18.12
CA VAL A 382 14.71 -15.73 16.72
C VAL A 382 16.05 -16.47 16.64
N CYS A 383 16.02 -17.63 16.00
CA CYS A 383 17.17 -18.47 15.71
C CYS A 383 17.56 -18.37 14.24
N TYR A 384 18.79 -18.75 13.91
CA TYR A 384 19.35 -18.69 12.56
C TYR A 384 19.85 -20.06 12.08
N ALA A 385 19.66 -20.34 10.80
CA ALA A 385 20.29 -21.46 10.12
C ALA A 385 20.69 -21.06 8.68
N GLU A 386 21.61 -21.81 8.08
CA GLU A 386 22.03 -21.57 6.70
C GLU A 386 22.19 -22.87 5.92
N SER A 387 22.06 -22.78 4.59
CA SER A 387 22.10 -23.94 3.71
C SER A 387 22.73 -23.61 2.36
N ARG A 388 23.35 -24.62 1.74
CA ARG A 388 23.87 -24.61 0.37
C ARG A 388 22.79 -24.80 -0.67
N ASP A 389 21.88 -25.71 -0.40
CA ASP A 389 20.89 -26.20 -1.35
C ASP A 389 19.45 -25.81 -0.97
N GLY A 390 19.25 -25.17 0.18
CA GLY A 390 17.95 -24.78 0.70
C GLY A 390 17.12 -25.94 1.24
N VAL A 391 17.71 -27.13 1.38
CA VAL A 391 17.08 -28.34 1.92
C VAL A 391 17.78 -28.77 3.20
N HIS A 392 19.11 -28.88 3.17
CA HIS A 392 19.92 -29.29 4.31
C HIS A 392 20.46 -28.08 5.05
N PHE A 393 19.86 -27.75 6.20
CA PHE A 393 20.23 -26.59 7.00
C PHE A 393 21.21 -26.95 8.12
N THR A 394 22.21 -26.10 8.30
CA THR A 394 23.14 -26.13 9.43
C THR A 394 22.82 -24.99 10.39
N ARG A 395 22.76 -25.30 11.68
CA ARG A 395 22.61 -24.32 12.77
C ARG A 395 24.03 -23.94 13.24
N PRO A 396 24.55 -22.74 12.92
CA PRO A 396 25.88 -22.35 13.36
C PRO A 396 25.93 -22.16 14.88
N GLU A 397 27.04 -22.54 15.50
CA GLU A 397 27.32 -22.27 16.92
C GLU A 397 27.79 -20.81 17.07
N LEU A 398 26.86 -19.90 17.37
CA LEU A 398 27.09 -18.48 17.59
C LEU A 398 27.23 -18.18 19.09
N GLU A 399 28.09 -17.24 19.45
CA GLU A 399 28.23 -16.75 20.83
C GLU A 399 27.57 -15.37 20.99
N LEU A 400 26.37 -15.20 20.42
CA LEU A 400 25.63 -13.93 20.44
C LEU A 400 24.67 -13.83 21.64
N HIS A 401 23.92 -14.90 21.90
CA HIS A 401 22.98 -14.98 23.03
C HIS A 401 23.08 -16.38 23.65
N ASP A 402 23.12 -16.43 24.98
CA ASP A 402 23.19 -17.68 25.74
C ASP A 402 21.79 -18.23 26.06
N PHE A 403 21.69 -19.51 26.40
CA PHE A 403 20.44 -20.12 26.84
C PHE A 403 20.66 -20.95 28.10
N ASN A 404 19.91 -20.68 29.17
CA ASN A 404 20.07 -21.36 30.44
C ASN A 404 18.92 -22.33 30.68
N ASN A 405 19.08 -23.56 30.19
CA ASN A 405 18.06 -24.58 30.26
C ASN A 405 17.90 -25.11 31.70
N GLN A 406 16.72 -24.94 32.28
CA GLN A 406 16.32 -25.41 33.61
C GLN A 406 15.64 -26.78 33.58
N ARG A 407 15.47 -27.38 32.39
CA ARG A 407 14.66 -28.59 32.20
C ARG A 407 15.38 -29.62 31.33
N GLU A 408 14.91 -30.86 31.33
CA GLU A 408 15.39 -31.90 30.42
C GLU A 408 14.88 -31.70 28.98
N PRO A 409 15.54 -32.29 27.97
CA PRO A 409 16.88 -32.89 28.05
C PRO A 409 17.96 -31.79 28.05
N ASP A 410 19.07 -32.00 28.77
CA ASP A 410 20.27 -31.14 28.76
C ASP A 410 20.16 -29.80 29.55
N PRO A 411 20.01 -29.88 30.88
CA PRO A 411 20.00 -28.70 31.74
C PRO A 411 21.38 -28.04 31.83
N GLY A 412 21.41 -26.72 31.92
CA GLY A 412 22.63 -25.93 32.09
C GLY A 412 22.73 -24.73 31.14
N LEU A 413 23.86 -24.03 31.25
CA LEU A 413 24.13 -22.83 30.45
C LEU A 413 24.79 -23.19 29.12
N HIS A 414 24.07 -22.93 28.04
CA HIS A 414 24.50 -23.06 26.65
C HIS A 414 24.97 -21.70 26.12
N LYS A 415 26.30 -21.52 25.99
CA LYS A 415 26.87 -20.26 25.48
C LYS A 415 26.96 -20.18 23.95
N ARG A 416 27.05 -21.35 23.31
CA ARG A 416 27.13 -21.48 21.85
C ARG A 416 25.77 -21.90 21.34
N THR A 417 24.98 -20.93 20.90
CA THR A 417 23.61 -21.13 20.40
C THR A 417 23.48 -20.57 18.99
N ASN A 418 22.38 -20.82 18.29
CA ASN A 418 22.10 -20.14 17.03
C ASN A 418 21.08 -19.00 17.21
N ILE A 419 20.92 -18.48 18.42
CA ILE A 419 19.98 -17.41 18.76
C ILE A 419 20.57 -16.06 18.31
N VAL A 420 19.79 -15.28 17.54
CA VAL A 420 20.20 -14.00 16.96
C VAL A 420 19.35 -12.80 17.43
N LEU A 421 18.20 -13.04 18.05
CA LEU A 421 17.39 -12.01 18.69
C LEU A 421 16.62 -12.58 19.89
N ILE A 422 16.65 -11.83 21.00
CA ILE A 422 15.89 -12.11 22.24
C ILE A 422 14.94 -10.95 22.56
N GLY A 423 14.04 -11.15 23.52
CA GLY A 423 12.93 -10.24 23.78
C GLY A 423 13.28 -9.07 24.64
N ASP A 424 12.39 -8.09 24.69
CA ASP A 424 12.51 -6.99 25.65
C ASP A 424 12.06 -7.38 27.07
N GLY A 425 11.53 -8.60 27.24
CA GLY A 425 11.25 -9.21 28.54
C GLY A 425 9.88 -8.88 29.12
N GLY A 426 9.00 -8.28 28.32
CA GLY A 426 7.58 -8.10 28.65
C GLY A 426 6.77 -9.40 28.57
N TYR A 427 5.47 -9.29 28.30
CA TYR A 427 4.54 -10.43 28.22
C TYR A 427 4.66 -11.27 26.92
N GLY A 428 5.78 -11.13 26.19
CA GLY A 428 5.96 -11.71 24.86
C GLY A 428 6.23 -13.22 24.85
N ASP A 429 5.36 -13.98 24.20
CA ASP A 429 5.53 -15.41 23.89
C ASP A 429 5.58 -15.68 22.37
N ARG A 430 5.64 -14.62 21.54
CA ARG A 430 5.58 -14.68 20.06
C ARG A 430 6.33 -13.50 19.44
N TYR A 431 6.98 -13.73 18.30
CA TYR A 431 7.73 -12.74 17.53
C TYR A 431 7.19 -12.53 16.13
N ALA A 432 6.70 -13.55 15.43
CA ALA A 432 6.32 -13.37 14.02
C ALA A 432 7.43 -12.66 13.21
N ASN A 433 8.65 -13.21 13.24
CA ASN A 433 9.81 -12.59 12.62
C ASN A 433 9.67 -12.60 11.08
N SER A 434 9.50 -11.41 10.51
CA SER A 434 9.43 -11.19 9.08
C SER A 434 10.67 -10.42 8.63
N VAL A 435 11.58 -11.09 7.94
CA VAL A 435 12.89 -10.55 7.54
C VAL A 435 12.87 -10.17 6.06
N LEU A 436 13.24 -8.91 5.78
CA LEU A 436 13.49 -8.37 4.46
C LEU A 436 14.99 -8.15 4.25
N TYR A 437 15.47 -8.43 3.04
CA TYR A 437 16.83 -8.14 2.59
C TYR A 437 16.83 -7.16 1.42
N GLU A 438 17.57 -6.08 1.56
CA GLU A 438 17.75 -5.02 0.57
C GLU A 438 19.25 -4.72 0.43
N PRO A 439 19.95 -5.25 -0.59
CA PRO A 439 21.41 -5.10 -0.69
C PRO A 439 21.87 -3.66 -0.96
N ASP A 440 21.02 -2.84 -1.58
CA ASP A 440 21.38 -1.51 -2.11
C ASP A 440 21.08 -0.35 -1.15
N VAL A 441 20.64 -0.64 0.08
CA VAL A 441 20.42 0.39 1.12
C VAL A 441 21.65 0.55 2.01
N VAL A 442 21.58 1.49 2.96
CA VAL A 442 22.64 1.73 3.96
C VAL A 442 23.07 0.39 4.57
N PRO A 443 24.38 0.01 4.52
CA PRO A 443 24.84 -1.33 4.87
C PRO A 443 24.40 -1.83 6.26
N ALA A 444 24.19 -0.93 7.21
CA ALA A 444 23.72 -1.23 8.58
C ALA A 444 22.25 -1.68 8.65
N ARG A 445 21.45 -1.41 7.61
CA ARG A 445 20.00 -1.68 7.54
C ARG A 445 19.62 -2.57 6.36
N ARG A 446 20.59 -3.25 5.75
CA ARG A 446 20.34 -4.13 4.59
C ARG A 446 19.47 -5.33 4.94
N PHE A 447 19.54 -5.79 6.20
CA PHE A 447 18.52 -6.66 6.77
C PHE A 447 17.62 -5.85 7.68
N LYS A 448 16.32 -6.08 7.53
CA LYS A 448 15.27 -5.46 8.34
C LYS A 448 14.34 -6.55 8.82
N MET A 449 13.93 -6.49 10.06
CA MET A 449 12.98 -7.43 10.63
C MET A 449 11.81 -6.63 11.20
N LEU A 450 10.58 -6.96 10.79
CA LEU A 450 9.42 -6.68 11.62
C LEU A 450 9.13 -7.89 12.50
N TYR A 451 8.78 -7.63 13.74
CA TYR A 451 8.38 -8.65 14.70
C TYR A 451 7.39 -8.05 15.70
N THR A 452 6.71 -8.89 16.47
CA THR A 452 5.85 -8.53 17.59
C THR A 452 6.64 -8.69 18.88
N ASP A 453 6.53 -7.73 19.79
CA ASP A 453 7.07 -7.84 21.15
C ASP A 453 6.25 -6.97 22.11
N PHE A 454 6.66 -6.97 23.38
CA PHE A 454 6.14 -6.11 24.44
C PHE A 454 7.28 -5.23 24.94
N GLY A 455 7.15 -3.93 24.73
CA GLY A 455 8.18 -2.95 25.06
C GLY A 455 7.58 -1.68 25.63
N LYS A 456 8.42 -0.87 26.28
CA LYS A 456 7.98 0.40 26.88
C LYS A 456 7.93 1.50 25.82
N SER A 457 6.84 2.26 25.74
CA SER A 457 6.79 3.51 24.99
C SER A 457 7.42 4.66 25.77
N ASP A 458 7.55 5.82 25.12
CA ASP A 458 8.13 7.06 25.68
C ASP A 458 7.54 7.50 27.02
N ASP A 459 6.28 7.16 27.30
CA ASP A 459 5.58 7.42 28.56
C ASP A 459 5.92 6.39 29.68
N GLY A 460 6.87 5.48 29.41
CA GLY A 460 7.30 4.41 30.31
C GLY A 460 6.33 3.22 30.40
N ARG A 461 5.17 3.28 29.72
CA ARG A 461 4.17 2.20 29.74
C ARG A 461 4.54 1.09 28.78
N GLU A 462 4.34 -0.14 29.21
CA GLU A 462 4.55 -1.32 28.37
C GLU A 462 3.36 -1.56 27.44
N TRP A 463 3.63 -1.68 26.14
CA TRP A 463 2.65 -1.95 25.10
C TRP A 463 3.07 -3.15 24.25
N PRO A 464 2.11 -4.02 23.88
CA PRO A 464 2.30 -4.90 22.74
C PRO A 464 2.30 -4.07 21.46
N GLY A 465 3.11 -4.49 20.49
CA GLY A 465 3.21 -3.75 19.25
C GLY A 465 3.95 -4.49 18.15
N VAL A 466 4.02 -3.82 17.01
CA VAL A 466 4.99 -4.12 15.94
C VAL A 466 6.29 -3.41 16.25
N PHE A 467 7.40 -4.13 16.16
CA PHE A 467 8.75 -3.71 16.46
C PHE A 467 9.61 -3.90 15.21
N ALA A 468 10.67 -3.11 15.08
CA ALA A 468 11.70 -3.30 14.07
C ALA A 468 13.07 -3.58 14.69
N ALA A 469 13.85 -4.39 13.97
CA ALA A 469 15.29 -4.53 14.18
C ALA A 469 16.03 -4.49 12.84
N PHE A 470 17.29 -4.05 12.87
CA PHE A 470 18.13 -3.91 11.70
C PHE A 470 19.43 -4.67 11.86
N SER A 471 19.96 -5.22 10.77
CA SER A 471 21.24 -5.92 10.80
C SER A 471 22.06 -5.69 9.51
N PRO A 472 23.40 -5.57 9.62
CA PRO A 472 24.27 -5.58 8.45
C PRO A 472 24.55 -6.97 7.89
N ASP A 473 24.48 -8.01 8.70
CA ASP A 473 24.90 -9.38 8.35
C ASP A 473 23.78 -10.42 8.49
N GLY A 474 22.66 -10.04 9.10
CA GLY A 474 21.54 -10.90 9.41
C GLY A 474 21.74 -11.73 10.69
N LEU A 475 22.86 -11.55 11.39
CA LEU A 475 23.20 -12.27 12.63
C LEU A 475 23.16 -11.33 13.83
N ARG A 476 23.73 -10.13 13.70
CA ARG A 476 23.79 -9.12 14.77
C ARG A 476 22.69 -8.10 14.57
N TRP A 477 21.63 -8.22 15.33
CA TRP A 477 20.44 -7.37 15.22
C TRP A 477 20.47 -6.23 16.24
N THR A 478 20.17 -5.01 15.76
CA THR A 478 19.97 -3.83 16.59
C THR A 478 18.48 -3.47 16.58
N LYS A 479 17.83 -3.51 17.75
CA LYS A 479 16.43 -3.09 17.88
C LYS A 479 16.31 -1.59 17.65
N SER A 480 15.23 -1.17 16.97
CA SER A 480 14.93 0.24 16.74
C SER A 480 14.66 0.98 18.05
N ASP A 481 15.15 2.20 18.15
CA ASP A 481 14.85 3.16 19.21
C ASP A 481 13.43 3.75 19.09
N HIS A 482 12.78 3.58 17.93
CA HIS A 482 11.38 3.95 17.71
C HIS A 482 10.36 2.91 18.19
N ASN A 483 10.82 1.77 18.72
CA ASN A 483 9.94 0.69 19.14
C ASN A 483 9.10 1.07 20.40
N PRO A 484 7.82 0.66 20.49
CA PRO A 484 7.01 -0.01 19.46
C PRO A 484 6.61 0.95 18.32
N LEU A 485 6.71 0.49 17.08
CA LEU A 485 6.32 1.25 15.88
C LEU A 485 4.80 1.43 15.75
N LEU A 486 4.04 0.38 16.10
CA LEU A 486 2.59 0.41 16.07
C LEU A 486 2.04 -0.38 17.26
N LYS A 487 1.25 0.27 18.11
CA LYS A 487 0.62 -0.37 19.28
C LYS A 487 -0.51 -1.29 18.81
N THR A 488 -0.58 -2.48 19.39
CA THR A 488 -1.58 -3.49 19.04
C THR A 488 -2.53 -3.76 20.19
N ALA A 489 -3.72 -4.30 19.90
CA ALA A 489 -4.61 -4.82 20.93
C ALA A 489 -4.48 -6.33 21.07
N TYR A 490 -4.30 -6.77 22.32
CA TYR A 490 -4.41 -8.16 22.70
C TYR A 490 -5.56 -8.35 23.71
N GLY A 491 -6.61 -9.04 23.28
CA GLY A 491 -7.76 -9.36 24.13
C GLY A 491 -8.87 -8.30 24.12
N GLY A 492 -9.77 -8.39 25.10
CA GLY A 492 -10.97 -7.55 25.17
C GLY A 492 -12.24 -8.14 24.54
N ARG A 493 -12.30 -9.48 24.37
CA ARG A 493 -13.50 -10.15 23.84
C ARG A 493 -14.76 -9.73 24.59
N GLY A 494 -15.75 -9.25 23.84
CA GLY A 494 -17.05 -8.83 24.38
C GLY A 494 -17.06 -7.47 25.10
N LEU A 495 -15.92 -6.77 25.17
CA LEU A 495 -15.88 -5.39 25.66
C LEU A 495 -16.34 -4.43 24.55
N GLN A 496 -16.96 -3.32 24.94
CA GLN A 496 -17.21 -2.23 24.01
C GLN A 496 -15.89 -1.52 23.67
N PRO A 497 -15.74 -0.99 22.44
CA PRO A 497 -14.69 -0.04 22.13
C PRO A 497 -14.69 1.10 23.15
N PRO A 498 -13.52 1.50 23.68
CA PRO A 498 -13.43 2.64 24.59
C PRO A 498 -13.87 3.91 23.87
N TYR A 499 -14.40 4.88 24.61
CA TYR A 499 -14.58 6.23 24.09
C TYR A 499 -13.22 6.88 23.76
N ALA A 500 -13.21 7.90 22.91
CA ALA A 500 -11.97 8.51 22.41
C ALA A 500 -11.08 9.12 23.52
N ASP A 501 -11.67 9.45 24.67
CA ASP A 501 -11.02 10.00 25.86
C ASP A 501 -10.73 8.95 26.95
N GLU A 502 -11.13 7.70 26.74
CA GLU A 502 -10.85 6.60 27.65
C GLU A 502 -9.52 5.90 27.32
N SER A 503 -8.87 5.38 28.36
CA SER A 503 -7.66 4.56 28.18
C SER A 503 -8.02 3.29 27.39
N PRO A 504 -7.34 2.97 26.27
CA PRO A 504 -7.56 1.74 25.52
C PRO A 504 -6.92 0.52 26.20
N TYR A 505 -6.72 0.60 27.50
CA TYR A 505 -5.97 -0.34 28.29
C TYR A 505 -6.46 -0.34 29.74
N SER A 506 -6.59 -1.53 30.33
CA SER A 506 -6.94 -1.72 31.74
C SER A 506 -6.10 -2.81 32.40
N GLU A 507 -5.88 -2.65 33.71
CA GLU A 507 -5.14 -3.57 34.57
C GLU A 507 -6.05 -4.15 35.66
N ARG A 508 -6.01 -5.47 35.83
CA ARG A 508 -6.73 -6.15 36.90
C ARG A 508 -5.88 -7.26 37.49
N TRP A 509 -5.71 -7.28 38.81
CA TRP A 509 -5.05 -8.38 39.48
C TRP A 509 -5.85 -9.68 39.32
N ASP A 510 -5.23 -10.73 38.78
CA ASP A 510 -5.84 -12.06 38.67
C ASP A 510 -5.31 -12.95 39.80
N ALA A 511 -6.09 -13.04 40.88
CA ALA A 511 -5.73 -13.83 42.05
C ALA A 511 -5.59 -15.34 41.76
N ARG A 512 -6.20 -15.86 40.69
CA ARG A 512 -6.08 -17.29 40.33
C ARG A 512 -4.77 -17.59 39.61
N LYS A 513 -4.32 -16.65 38.77
CA LYS A 513 -3.07 -16.80 38.00
C LYS A 513 -1.85 -16.19 38.69
N GLY A 514 -2.05 -15.44 39.77
CA GLY A 514 -0.99 -14.83 40.56
C GLY A 514 -0.24 -13.71 39.84
N PHE A 515 -0.88 -13.05 38.86
CA PHE A 515 -0.26 -11.94 38.12
C PHE A 515 -1.26 -10.84 37.74
N LEU A 516 -0.74 -9.65 37.42
CA LEU A 516 -1.52 -8.53 36.93
C LEU A 516 -1.95 -8.77 35.48
N ARG A 517 -3.25 -8.97 35.25
CA ARG A 517 -3.82 -9.16 33.92
C ARG A 517 -4.04 -7.81 33.24
N LYS A 518 -3.42 -7.69 32.08
CA LYS A 518 -3.43 -6.55 31.18
C LYS A 518 -4.42 -6.80 30.05
N THR A 519 -5.32 -5.85 29.77
CA THR A 519 -6.31 -5.96 28.68
C THR A 519 -6.24 -4.72 27.80
N TRP A 520 -5.92 -4.90 26.51
CA TRP A 520 -5.82 -3.83 25.53
C TRP A 520 -7.02 -3.86 24.58
N ALA A 521 -7.64 -2.71 24.33
CA ALA A 521 -8.94 -2.55 23.71
C ALA A 521 -8.91 -1.56 22.52
N LEU A 522 -7.88 -1.64 21.66
CA LEU A 522 -7.79 -0.83 20.44
C LEU A 522 -8.67 -1.44 19.33
N PRO A 523 -9.73 -0.75 18.87
CA PRO A 523 -10.71 -1.31 17.93
C PRO A 523 -10.16 -1.60 16.54
N LEU A 524 -9.17 -0.84 16.07
CA LEU A 524 -8.53 -1.01 14.77
C LEU A 524 -7.02 -1.02 14.96
N SER A 525 -6.43 -2.21 15.06
CA SER A 525 -5.00 -2.41 15.25
C SER A 525 -4.52 -3.71 14.58
N MET A 526 -3.23 -3.80 14.27
CA MET A 526 -2.61 -5.09 13.94
C MET A 526 -2.61 -5.98 15.20
N SER A 527 -2.48 -7.29 15.03
CA SER A 527 -2.31 -8.26 16.12
C SER A 527 -0.92 -8.90 16.04
N ASP A 528 -0.71 -9.95 16.83
CA ASP A 528 0.48 -10.79 16.98
C ASP A 528 0.91 -11.63 15.76
N ALA A 529 0.49 -11.25 14.55
CA ALA A 529 0.88 -11.90 13.30
C ALA A 529 0.92 -10.87 12.18
N ILE A 530 2.11 -10.64 11.65
CA ILE A 530 2.40 -9.63 10.63
C ILE A 530 3.53 -10.13 9.74
N ASP A 531 3.50 -9.70 8.49
CA ASP A 531 4.55 -10.04 7.55
C ASP A 531 4.76 -8.90 6.54
N VAL A 532 6.01 -8.59 6.25
CA VAL A 532 6.44 -7.38 5.52
C VAL A 532 7.03 -7.71 4.16
N MET A 533 6.70 -6.88 3.17
CA MET A 533 7.33 -6.89 1.86
C MET A 533 7.57 -5.46 1.37
N PHE A 534 8.47 -5.29 0.41
CA PHE A 534 8.54 -4.06 -0.37
C PHE A 534 7.58 -4.16 -1.55
N ASP A 535 6.62 -3.23 -1.67
CA ASP A 535 5.69 -3.13 -2.80
C ASP A 535 6.35 -2.35 -3.96
N PRO A 536 6.82 -3.05 -5.02
CA PRO A 536 7.54 -2.39 -6.10
C PRO A 536 6.64 -1.53 -6.99
N ARG A 537 5.31 -1.71 -6.96
CA ARG A 537 4.39 -0.86 -7.75
C ARG A 537 4.15 0.49 -7.10
N ARG A 538 4.20 0.53 -5.77
CA ARG A 538 3.97 1.75 -4.98
C ARG A 538 5.25 2.41 -4.51
N GLY A 539 6.36 1.67 -4.49
CA GLY A 539 7.63 2.16 -3.95
C GLY A 539 7.58 2.33 -2.44
N LYS A 540 6.89 1.42 -1.72
CA LYS A 540 6.67 1.50 -0.28
C LYS A 540 6.93 0.17 0.41
N TYR A 541 7.30 0.21 1.69
CA TYR A 541 7.17 -0.96 2.55
C TYR A 541 5.70 -1.15 2.90
N VAL A 542 5.23 -2.39 2.82
CA VAL A 542 3.86 -2.74 3.16
C VAL A 542 3.91 -3.96 4.05
N ALA A 543 3.09 -3.97 5.09
CA ALA A 543 2.93 -5.13 5.93
C ALA A 543 1.46 -5.53 5.96
N TYR A 544 1.23 -6.82 5.82
CA TYR A 544 -0.08 -7.43 5.92
C TYR A 544 -0.13 -8.31 7.14
N GLY A 545 -1.29 -8.38 7.77
CA GLY A 545 -1.40 -9.16 8.99
C GLY A 545 -2.79 -9.17 9.55
N LYS A 546 -2.86 -9.79 10.71
CA LYS A 546 -4.08 -10.05 11.44
C LYS A 546 -4.63 -8.78 12.06
N SER A 547 -5.92 -8.52 11.90
CA SER A 547 -6.61 -7.49 12.67
C SER A 547 -7.96 -7.98 13.20
N TRP A 548 -8.35 -7.47 14.35
CA TRP A 548 -9.63 -7.80 14.98
C TRP A 548 -10.79 -7.08 14.28
N LEU A 549 -11.85 -7.83 14.01
CA LEU A 549 -13.13 -7.32 13.55
C LEU A 549 -14.09 -7.17 14.74
N GLN A 550 -14.93 -6.14 14.69
CA GLN A 550 -16.00 -5.95 15.68
C GLN A 550 -17.14 -6.93 15.44
N GLY A 551 -17.75 -7.39 16.53
CA GLY A 551 -18.89 -8.30 16.48
C GLY A 551 -20.21 -7.61 16.17
N PRO A 552 -21.26 -8.36 15.79
CA PRO A 552 -22.58 -7.81 15.48
C PRO A 552 -23.25 -7.10 16.67
N ALA A 553 -22.84 -7.41 17.90
CA ALA A 553 -23.27 -6.72 19.13
C ALA A 553 -22.39 -5.50 19.49
N GLY A 554 -21.51 -5.06 18.59
CA GLY A 554 -20.59 -3.93 18.81
C GLY A 554 -19.36 -4.26 19.68
N GLY A 555 -19.20 -5.51 20.12
CA GLY A 555 -18.08 -5.92 20.95
C GLY A 555 -16.76 -6.06 20.19
N LEU A 556 -15.64 -5.81 20.87
CA LEU A 556 -14.28 -6.00 20.37
C LEU A 556 -13.92 -7.48 20.20
N ALA A 557 -12.95 -7.72 19.32
CA ALA A 557 -12.26 -9.00 19.15
C ALA A 557 -13.18 -10.19 18.82
N TRP A 558 -14.05 -10.02 17.81
CA TRP A 558 -14.99 -11.06 17.35
C TRP A 558 -14.31 -12.10 16.46
N LYS A 559 -13.81 -11.67 15.30
CA LYS A 559 -13.12 -12.47 14.28
C LYS A 559 -11.85 -11.77 13.80
N HIS A 560 -11.04 -12.44 12.99
CA HIS A 560 -9.89 -11.83 12.33
C HIS A 560 -10.11 -11.61 10.83
N GLY A 561 -9.61 -10.48 10.34
CA GLY A 561 -9.48 -10.17 8.93
C GLY A 561 -8.04 -9.77 8.59
N MET A 562 -7.82 -9.50 7.30
CA MET A 562 -6.56 -9.03 6.74
C MET A 562 -6.52 -7.50 6.81
N ALA A 563 -5.55 -6.98 7.56
CA ALA A 563 -5.21 -5.58 7.58
C ALA A 563 -3.91 -5.32 6.84
N ARG A 564 -3.76 -4.08 6.36
CA ARG A 564 -2.60 -3.57 5.67
C ARG A 564 -2.12 -2.27 6.31
N ILE A 565 -0.81 -2.12 6.44
CA ILE A 565 -0.14 -0.88 6.81
C ILE A 565 0.97 -0.56 5.80
N GLU A 566 1.24 0.73 5.60
CA GLU A 566 2.29 1.22 4.71
C GLU A 566 3.35 2.02 5.46
N SER A 567 4.57 2.02 4.93
CA SER A 567 5.65 2.89 5.38
C SER A 567 6.57 3.27 4.22
N ASP A 568 7.01 4.52 4.19
CA ASP A 568 8.02 4.99 3.22
C ASP A 568 9.46 4.72 3.73
N ASP A 569 9.65 4.51 5.04
CA ASP A 569 10.98 4.46 5.68
C ASP A 569 11.21 3.25 6.61
N PHE A 570 10.23 2.34 6.70
CA PHE A 570 10.19 1.15 7.55
C PHE A 570 9.99 1.44 9.06
N LEU A 571 9.95 2.71 9.47
CA LEU A 571 9.85 3.12 10.88
C LEU A 571 8.48 3.72 11.19
N HIS A 572 7.98 4.57 10.31
CA HIS A 572 6.70 5.24 10.47
C HIS A 572 5.64 4.52 9.64
N TRP A 573 4.66 3.92 10.31
CA TRP A 573 3.62 3.11 9.69
C TRP A 573 2.26 3.79 9.77
N THR A 574 1.46 3.65 8.71
CA THR A 574 0.07 4.13 8.70
C THR A 574 -0.79 3.36 9.70
N SER A 575 -1.95 3.94 10.05
CA SER A 575 -3.01 3.17 10.71
C SER A 575 -3.42 1.96 9.87
N PRO A 576 -3.78 0.83 10.48
CA PRO A 576 -4.25 -0.35 9.75
C PRO A 576 -5.52 -0.09 8.95
N GLU A 577 -5.53 -0.54 7.70
CA GLU A 577 -6.70 -0.58 6.83
C GLU A 577 -7.13 -2.04 6.63
N ILE A 578 -8.41 -2.37 6.86
CA ILE A 578 -8.94 -3.71 6.57
C ILE A 578 -9.11 -3.84 5.05
N VAL A 579 -8.41 -4.78 4.45
CA VAL A 579 -8.39 -4.99 2.98
C VAL A 579 -9.02 -6.31 2.54
N ALA A 580 -9.20 -7.26 3.45
CA ALA A 580 -10.00 -8.47 3.21
C ALA A 580 -10.58 -9.04 4.51
N THR A 581 -11.75 -9.65 4.43
CA THR A 581 -12.42 -10.33 5.56
C THR A 581 -13.06 -11.62 5.08
N PRO A 582 -13.39 -12.56 5.99
CA PRO A 582 -14.34 -13.62 5.69
C PRO A 582 -15.66 -13.04 5.16
N ASP A 583 -16.32 -13.74 4.23
CA ASP A 583 -17.55 -13.33 3.55
C ASP A 583 -18.66 -14.40 3.64
N ASP A 584 -19.82 -14.14 3.02
CA ASP A 584 -21.00 -15.03 3.08
C ASP A 584 -20.78 -16.42 2.44
N ALA A 585 -19.73 -16.59 1.64
CA ALA A 585 -19.36 -17.88 1.07
C ALA A 585 -18.38 -18.67 1.98
N ASP A 586 -17.95 -18.10 3.11
CA ASP A 586 -17.18 -18.82 4.12
C ASP A 586 -18.09 -19.45 5.19
N PRO A 587 -17.68 -20.59 5.77
CA PRO A 587 -18.27 -21.10 7.00
C PRO A 587 -18.28 -20.04 8.11
N PRO A 588 -19.32 -20.00 8.98
CA PRO A 588 -19.47 -18.98 10.03
C PRO A 588 -18.32 -18.90 11.04
N ASP A 589 -17.47 -19.92 11.14
CA ASP A 589 -16.32 -20.03 12.05
C ASP A 589 -14.98 -19.70 11.37
N THR A 590 -14.99 -19.23 10.12
CA THR A 590 -13.78 -18.87 9.37
C THR A 590 -13.21 -17.52 9.83
N GLU A 591 -11.91 -17.48 10.02
CA GLU A 591 -11.10 -16.32 10.37
C GLU A 591 -9.79 -16.30 9.56
N PHE A 592 -9.25 -15.12 9.26
CA PHE A 592 -7.92 -14.97 8.67
C PHE A 592 -6.89 -14.76 9.77
N HIS A 593 -6.06 -15.78 10.04
CA HIS A 593 -5.06 -15.70 11.11
C HIS A 593 -3.90 -14.77 10.75
N THR A 594 -3.41 -14.83 9.52
CA THR A 594 -2.52 -13.82 8.94
C THR A 594 -2.55 -13.97 7.42
N SER A 595 -1.96 -13.01 6.73
CA SER A 595 -2.05 -12.90 5.29
C SER A 595 -0.71 -12.46 4.69
N PRO A 596 0.35 -13.30 4.69
CA PRO A 596 1.62 -12.96 4.08
C PRO A 596 1.46 -12.77 2.58
N VAL A 597 1.98 -11.65 2.05
CA VAL A 597 1.78 -11.24 0.65
C VAL A 597 3.11 -11.09 -0.06
N PHE A 598 3.22 -11.65 -1.26
CA PHE A 598 4.37 -11.45 -2.14
C PHE A 598 3.94 -10.92 -3.50
N PHE A 599 4.80 -10.12 -4.13
CA PHE A 599 4.58 -9.64 -5.48
C PHE A 599 5.38 -10.46 -6.49
N HIS A 600 4.69 -11.05 -7.45
CA HIS A 600 5.29 -11.88 -8.48
C HIS A 600 4.70 -11.55 -9.84
N LYS A 601 5.55 -11.06 -10.75
CA LYS A 601 5.25 -10.88 -12.18
C LYS A 601 3.93 -10.14 -12.46
N GLY A 602 3.68 -9.06 -11.73
CA GLY A 602 2.51 -8.22 -11.92
C GLY A 602 1.24 -8.66 -11.19
N CYS A 603 1.35 -9.62 -10.28
CA CYS A 603 0.28 -10.08 -9.39
C CYS A 603 0.78 -10.08 -7.94
N TYR A 604 -0.07 -9.71 -7.00
CA TYR A 604 0.14 -9.98 -5.59
C TYR A 604 -0.51 -11.33 -5.27
N PHE A 605 0.21 -12.16 -4.54
CA PHE A 605 -0.25 -13.44 -4.04
C PHE A 605 -0.23 -13.41 -2.52
N CYS A 606 -1.28 -13.94 -1.90
CA CYS A 606 -1.36 -14.06 -0.45
C CYS A 606 -1.43 -15.54 -0.06
N LEU A 607 -0.55 -15.96 0.85
CA LEU A 607 -0.56 -17.27 1.49
C LEU A 607 -1.48 -17.23 2.71
N ASN A 608 -2.76 -16.97 2.50
CA ASN A 608 -3.71 -16.65 3.56
C ASN A 608 -3.88 -17.84 4.52
N GLN A 609 -3.64 -17.60 5.81
CA GLN A 609 -3.76 -18.61 6.84
C GLN A 609 -5.20 -18.66 7.33
N ILE A 610 -5.95 -19.66 6.88
CA ILE A 610 -7.33 -19.89 7.25
C ILE A 610 -7.39 -20.63 8.59
N LEU A 611 -8.05 -20.00 9.55
CA LEU A 611 -8.33 -20.58 10.85
C LEU A 611 -9.83 -20.84 10.96
N ARG A 612 -10.20 -22.07 11.30
CA ARG A 612 -11.59 -22.43 11.64
C ARG A 612 -11.64 -22.92 13.08
N ALA A 613 -12.55 -22.37 13.87
CA ALA A 613 -12.70 -22.76 15.28
C ALA A 613 -13.81 -23.82 15.42
N ARG A 614 -13.46 -25.05 15.85
CA ARG A 614 -14.46 -26.08 16.14
C ARG A 614 -15.24 -25.76 17.41
N GLY A 615 -16.50 -25.36 17.23
CA GLY A 615 -17.52 -25.27 18.27
C GLY A 615 -17.78 -23.85 18.80
N GLU A 616 -19.02 -23.58 19.20
CA GLU A 616 -19.54 -22.25 19.57
C GLU A 616 -19.12 -21.76 20.98
N ALA A 617 -18.23 -22.46 21.70
CA ALA A 617 -17.95 -22.20 23.10
C ALA A 617 -16.53 -21.68 23.39
N ILE A 618 -16.39 -20.91 24.48
CA ILE A 618 -15.10 -20.51 25.07
C ILE A 618 -14.26 -21.77 25.33
N GLY A 619 -13.15 -21.93 24.61
CA GLY A 619 -12.30 -23.13 24.66
C GLY A 619 -12.38 -24.05 23.43
N ALA A 620 -13.05 -23.62 22.36
CA ALA A 620 -13.06 -24.28 21.06
C ALA A 620 -11.64 -24.69 20.58
N LYS A 621 -11.54 -25.87 19.96
CA LYS A 621 -10.29 -26.36 19.34
C LYS A 621 -10.24 -25.83 17.90
N ALA A 622 -9.14 -25.23 17.47
CA ALA A 622 -8.97 -24.93 16.05
C ALA A 622 -8.91 -26.22 15.21
N ASP A 623 -9.48 -26.17 14.02
CA ASP A 623 -9.05 -27.01 12.91
C ASP A 623 -7.57 -26.74 12.58
N ALA A 624 -6.96 -27.63 11.79
CA ALA A 624 -5.66 -27.36 11.21
C ALA A 624 -5.69 -26.00 10.51
N MET A 625 -4.76 -25.11 10.85
CA MET A 625 -4.64 -23.82 10.15
C MET A 625 -4.05 -24.06 8.77
N GLN A 626 -4.86 -23.83 7.74
CA GLN A 626 -4.59 -24.20 6.35
C GLN A 626 -4.20 -22.97 5.52
N ILE A 627 -3.50 -23.20 4.40
CA ILE A 627 -3.07 -22.13 3.50
C ILE A 627 -3.98 -22.08 2.28
N GLU A 628 -4.66 -20.96 2.10
CA GLU A 628 -5.40 -20.62 0.89
C GLU A 628 -4.60 -19.61 0.05
N LEU A 629 -4.62 -19.74 -1.28
CA LEU A 629 -4.01 -18.75 -2.17
C LEU A 629 -5.03 -17.68 -2.59
N MET A 630 -4.81 -16.43 -2.15
CA MET A 630 -5.57 -15.26 -2.64
C MET A 630 -4.73 -14.48 -3.64
N ILE A 631 -5.38 -13.75 -4.54
CA ILE A 631 -4.70 -12.95 -5.57
C ILE A 631 -5.21 -11.51 -5.58
N SER A 632 -4.35 -10.59 -5.99
CA SER A 632 -4.72 -9.19 -6.20
C SER A 632 -3.88 -8.55 -7.31
N ARG A 633 -4.46 -7.58 -8.01
CA ARG A 633 -3.75 -6.75 -9.00
C ARG A 633 -3.30 -5.40 -8.45
N ASP A 634 -3.81 -4.98 -7.31
CA ASP A 634 -3.50 -3.68 -6.71
C ASP A 634 -2.99 -3.77 -5.25
N GLY A 635 -2.99 -4.95 -4.65
CA GLY A 635 -2.61 -5.18 -3.24
C GLY A 635 -3.66 -4.72 -2.22
N LEU A 636 -4.80 -4.21 -2.69
CA LEU A 636 -5.86 -3.64 -1.86
C LEU A 636 -7.16 -4.42 -2.00
N ARG A 637 -7.49 -4.84 -3.22
CA ARG A 637 -8.68 -5.64 -3.54
C ARG A 637 -8.26 -7.08 -3.79
N TRP A 638 -8.79 -7.98 -2.99
CA TRP A 638 -8.39 -9.38 -3.00
C TRP A 638 -9.48 -10.29 -3.55
N GLU A 639 -9.07 -11.21 -4.41
CA GLU A 639 -9.92 -12.27 -4.94
C GLU A 639 -9.49 -13.62 -4.36
N ARG A 640 -10.47 -14.49 -4.13
CA ARG A 640 -10.31 -15.83 -3.56
C ARG A 640 -10.86 -16.90 -4.51
N PRO A 641 -10.30 -17.02 -5.74
CA PRO A 641 -10.85 -17.88 -6.78
C PRO A 641 -10.69 -19.39 -6.49
N PHE A 642 -9.82 -19.74 -5.53
CA PHE A 642 -9.48 -21.13 -5.20
C PHE A 642 -9.80 -21.50 -3.75
N ARG A 643 -10.75 -20.81 -3.11
CA ARG A 643 -11.04 -20.93 -1.66
C ARG A 643 -11.39 -22.33 -1.15
N ASP A 644 -11.80 -23.23 -2.04
CA ASP A 644 -12.12 -24.62 -1.69
C ASP A 644 -10.92 -25.57 -1.80
N GLN A 645 -9.73 -25.06 -2.12
CA GLN A 645 -8.51 -25.84 -2.33
C GLN A 645 -7.37 -25.28 -1.48
N LEU A 646 -6.57 -26.18 -0.92
CA LEU A 646 -5.41 -25.82 -0.09
C LEU A 646 -4.20 -25.63 -0.98
N PHE A 647 -3.47 -24.53 -0.80
CA PHE A 647 -2.23 -24.29 -1.53
C PHE A 647 -1.08 -25.17 -1.01
N ILE A 648 -1.00 -25.37 0.30
CA ILE A 648 -0.04 -26.29 0.95
C ILE A 648 -0.85 -27.29 1.76
N ASP A 649 -0.80 -28.57 1.37
CA ASP A 649 -1.38 -29.65 2.18
C ASP A 649 -0.43 -30.05 3.31
N ALA A 650 -0.64 -29.46 4.48
CA ALA A 650 0.09 -29.80 5.69
C ALA A 650 -0.61 -30.84 6.57
N ALA A 651 -1.85 -31.23 6.25
CA ALA A 651 -2.59 -32.21 7.04
C ALA A 651 -1.94 -33.60 6.98
N SER A 652 -1.26 -33.89 5.86
CA SER A 652 -0.48 -35.11 5.64
C SER A 652 0.89 -35.13 6.34
N GLN A 653 1.32 -34.02 6.94
CA GLN A 653 2.66 -33.88 7.53
C GLN A 653 2.61 -33.94 9.07
N PRO A 654 3.31 -34.91 9.71
CA PRO A 654 3.22 -35.13 11.16
C PRO A 654 3.52 -33.90 12.03
N PHE A 655 4.52 -33.09 11.65
CA PHE A 655 4.93 -31.93 12.42
C PHE A 655 4.02 -30.72 12.24
N SER A 656 3.27 -30.60 11.13
CA SER A 656 2.52 -29.37 10.78
C SER A 656 1.01 -29.55 10.66
N ASN A 657 0.49 -30.75 10.90
CA ASN A 657 -0.95 -31.06 10.76
C ASN A 657 -1.88 -30.29 11.73
N GLY A 658 -1.33 -29.58 12.71
CA GLY A 658 -2.07 -28.69 13.60
C GLY A 658 -2.11 -27.23 13.10
N GLY A 659 -1.12 -26.80 12.31
CA GLY A 659 -1.08 -25.45 11.74
C GLY A 659 0.23 -25.12 11.03
N VAL A 660 0.10 -24.25 10.03
CA VAL A 660 1.19 -23.80 9.14
C VAL A 660 1.37 -22.29 9.21
N PHE A 661 2.60 -21.84 9.41
CA PHE A 661 2.98 -20.43 9.48
C PHE A 661 3.90 -20.08 8.32
N THR A 662 3.35 -19.39 7.33
CA THR A 662 4.02 -18.90 6.12
C THR A 662 4.50 -17.44 6.27
N ASN A 663 5.35 -17.00 5.32
CA ASN A 663 5.84 -15.63 5.17
C ASN A 663 5.80 -15.17 3.68
N ALA A 664 6.02 -13.88 3.41
CA ALA A 664 5.89 -13.21 2.10
C ALA A 664 7.06 -13.43 1.14
N THR A 665 8.08 -14.21 1.49
CA THR A 665 9.29 -14.28 0.64
C THR A 665 9.50 -15.70 0.17
N PRO A 666 8.77 -16.16 -0.87
CA PRO A 666 9.14 -17.40 -1.52
C PRO A 666 10.51 -17.23 -2.19
N VAL A 667 11.30 -18.30 -2.23
CA VAL A 667 12.53 -18.31 -3.01
C VAL A 667 12.16 -18.60 -4.46
N VAL A 668 12.48 -17.66 -5.34
CA VAL A 668 12.29 -17.81 -6.80
C VAL A 668 13.61 -18.27 -7.40
N LEU A 669 13.63 -19.49 -7.94
CA LEU A 669 14.75 -20.05 -8.70
C LEU A 669 14.43 -20.03 -10.19
N GLU A 670 15.35 -20.57 -11.01
CA GLU A 670 15.21 -20.54 -12.47
C GLU A 670 13.93 -21.25 -12.96
N ASP A 671 13.61 -22.39 -12.37
CA ASP A 671 12.53 -23.28 -12.82
C ASP A 671 11.53 -23.65 -11.70
N GLU A 672 11.74 -23.17 -10.47
CA GLU A 672 10.87 -23.47 -9.33
C GLU A 672 10.72 -22.31 -8.35
N LEU A 673 9.62 -22.35 -7.61
CA LEU A 673 9.31 -21.52 -6.46
C LEU A 673 9.35 -22.41 -5.21
N ARG A 674 9.98 -21.93 -4.14
CA ARG A 674 10.02 -22.60 -2.84
C ARG A 674 9.34 -21.77 -1.77
N PHE A 675 8.45 -22.42 -1.03
CA PHE A 675 7.68 -21.83 0.07
C PHE A 675 8.11 -22.50 1.36
N TYR A 676 8.85 -21.77 2.19
CA TYR A 676 9.21 -22.23 3.52
C TYR A 676 8.11 -21.86 4.52
N TYR A 677 7.88 -22.74 5.49
CA TYR A 677 6.87 -22.51 6.52
C TYR A 677 7.26 -23.18 7.83
N GLY A 678 6.86 -22.58 8.94
CA GLY A 678 6.85 -23.25 10.23
C GLY A 678 5.60 -24.09 10.42
N GLY A 679 5.64 -25.06 11.31
CA GLY A 679 4.44 -25.78 11.70
C GLY A 679 4.60 -26.54 13.00
N TYR A 680 3.48 -26.76 13.68
CA TYR A 680 3.40 -27.63 14.86
C TYR A 680 2.07 -28.39 14.90
N ASN A 681 2.08 -29.62 15.43
CA ASN A 681 0.93 -30.52 15.40
C ASN A 681 -0.17 -30.20 16.45
N SER A 682 0.13 -29.34 17.42
CA SER A 682 -0.74 -29.08 18.57
C SER A 682 -1.89 -28.09 18.32
N GLY A 683 -1.86 -27.37 17.19
CA GLY A 683 -2.90 -26.42 16.77
C GLY A 683 -2.73 -24.98 17.31
N ALA A 684 -3.25 -24.00 16.57
CA ALA A 684 -3.03 -22.57 16.85
C ALA A 684 -3.86 -22.00 18.03
N ILE A 685 -4.96 -22.66 18.44
CA ILE A 685 -5.86 -22.23 19.53
C ILE A 685 -5.65 -23.08 20.79
N GLY A 686 -5.44 -22.44 21.95
CA GLY A 686 -5.35 -23.13 23.25
C GLY A 686 -4.22 -22.69 24.20
N GLY A 687 -3.46 -21.65 23.87
CA GLY A 687 -2.54 -21.02 24.82
C GLY A 687 -1.33 -21.87 25.22
N GLY A 688 -0.80 -22.68 24.31
CA GLY A 688 0.49 -23.35 24.50
C GLY A 688 0.52 -24.52 25.49
N ALA A 689 -0.59 -24.85 26.17
CA ALA A 689 -0.64 -25.95 27.15
C ALA A 689 -0.32 -27.33 26.55
N ARG A 690 -0.46 -27.51 25.23
CA ARG A 690 -0.05 -28.73 24.50
C ARG A 690 1.34 -28.63 23.85
N LEU A 691 1.95 -27.44 23.82
CA LEU A 691 3.33 -27.28 23.33
C LEU A 691 4.35 -27.89 24.29
N THR A 692 3.93 -28.21 25.52
CA THR A 692 4.73 -28.93 26.50
C THR A 692 4.44 -30.43 26.54
N ASP A 693 3.56 -30.93 25.67
CA ASP A 693 3.23 -32.36 25.59
C ASP A 693 4.37 -33.11 24.89
N PRO A 694 4.82 -34.28 25.38
CA PRO A 694 5.88 -35.06 24.73
C PRO A 694 5.57 -35.54 23.31
N SER A 695 4.29 -35.60 22.93
CA SER A 695 3.86 -35.96 21.57
C SER A 695 3.86 -34.79 20.59
N GLN A 696 4.14 -33.57 21.07
CA GLN A 696 4.23 -32.41 20.21
C GLN A 696 5.45 -32.54 19.29
N GLN A 697 5.23 -32.12 18.04
CA GLN A 697 6.26 -32.00 17.02
C GLN A 697 6.15 -30.63 16.38
N SER A 698 7.27 -30.04 16.02
CA SER A 698 7.33 -28.85 15.18
C SER A 698 8.57 -28.81 14.30
N GLY A 699 8.60 -27.83 13.40
CA GLY A 699 9.75 -27.62 12.56
C GLY A 699 9.52 -26.60 11.47
N VAL A 700 10.54 -26.43 10.63
CA VAL A 700 10.44 -25.71 9.36
C VAL A 700 10.30 -26.73 8.24
N GLY A 701 9.24 -26.64 7.46
CA GLY A 701 9.07 -27.36 6.20
C GLY A 701 9.24 -26.47 4.97
N MET A 702 9.24 -27.11 3.82
CA MET A 702 9.23 -26.46 2.51
C MET A 702 8.19 -27.14 1.60
N ALA A 703 7.54 -26.36 0.75
CA ALA A 703 6.79 -26.86 -0.41
C ALA A 703 7.32 -26.21 -1.69
N THR A 704 7.28 -26.93 -2.82
CA THR A 704 7.74 -26.43 -4.12
C THR A 704 6.62 -26.35 -5.13
N LEU A 705 6.78 -25.44 -6.10
CA LEU A 705 5.89 -25.28 -7.25
C LEU A 705 6.76 -24.99 -8.48
N PRO A 706 6.56 -25.66 -9.64
CA PRO A 706 7.23 -25.26 -10.87
C PRO A 706 6.94 -23.78 -11.18
N LEU A 707 7.93 -23.06 -11.72
CA LEU A 707 7.84 -21.61 -11.90
C LEU A 707 6.54 -21.21 -12.62
N ASP A 708 5.83 -20.23 -12.03
CA ASP A 708 4.60 -19.62 -12.54
C ASP A 708 3.35 -20.51 -12.64
N ARG A 709 3.40 -21.76 -12.16
CA ARG A 709 2.28 -22.72 -12.30
C ARG A 709 1.28 -22.69 -11.15
N PHE A 710 0.88 -21.53 -10.65
CA PHE A 710 -0.12 -21.44 -9.56
C PHE A 710 -1.52 -21.90 -10.00
N ALA A 711 -1.87 -21.56 -11.24
CA ALA A 711 -3.08 -22.01 -11.91
C ALA A 711 -2.88 -21.98 -13.43
N GLY A 712 -3.58 -22.84 -14.14
CA GLY A 712 -3.52 -22.93 -15.60
C GLY A 712 -4.91 -22.97 -16.24
N LEU A 713 -4.98 -22.59 -17.51
CA LEU A 713 -6.16 -22.72 -18.35
C LEU A 713 -6.08 -24.02 -19.15
N ARG A 714 -6.85 -25.02 -18.73
CA ARG A 714 -6.88 -26.36 -19.34
C ARG A 714 -8.09 -26.53 -20.23
N THR A 715 -7.95 -27.29 -21.32
CA THR A 715 -9.07 -27.71 -22.17
C THR A 715 -10.14 -28.47 -21.38
N GLU A 716 -11.40 -28.15 -21.63
CA GLU A 716 -12.53 -28.93 -21.11
C GLU A 716 -12.57 -30.31 -21.79
N PRO A 717 -12.92 -31.40 -21.07
CA PRO A 717 -13.07 -32.71 -21.68
C PRO A 717 -14.09 -32.72 -22.82
N LEU A 718 -15.19 -31.98 -22.65
CA LEU A 718 -16.26 -31.85 -23.65
C LEU A 718 -16.87 -30.44 -23.61
N SER A 719 -16.86 -29.76 -24.75
CA SER A 719 -17.55 -28.49 -24.98
C SER A 719 -18.72 -28.70 -25.92
N ALA A 720 -19.95 -28.68 -25.38
CA ALA A 720 -21.19 -28.97 -26.10
C ALA A 720 -22.14 -27.76 -26.11
N GLN A 721 -21.68 -26.59 -26.57
CA GLN A 721 -22.54 -25.42 -26.71
C GLN A 721 -23.55 -25.58 -27.84
N SER A 722 -24.75 -25.00 -27.68
CA SER A 722 -25.84 -25.04 -28.67
C SER A 722 -25.48 -24.42 -30.02
N THR A 723 -24.45 -23.56 -30.05
CA THR A 723 -23.91 -22.92 -31.26
C THR A 723 -22.97 -23.84 -32.06
N LEU A 724 -22.55 -24.97 -31.49
CA LEU A 724 -21.66 -25.92 -32.15
C LEU A 724 -22.48 -26.96 -32.93
N LYS A 725 -22.05 -27.26 -34.17
CA LYS A 725 -22.65 -28.34 -34.98
C LYS A 725 -22.44 -29.73 -34.37
N ARG A 726 -21.34 -29.90 -33.63
CA ARG A 726 -20.98 -31.10 -32.87
C ARG A 726 -20.18 -30.69 -31.65
N PRO A 727 -20.26 -31.44 -30.53
CA PRO A 727 -19.38 -31.21 -29.39
C PRO A 727 -17.90 -31.25 -29.81
N LEU A 728 -17.09 -30.46 -29.12
CA LEU A 728 -15.63 -30.49 -29.23
C LEU A 728 -15.06 -31.18 -28.00
N GLU A 729 -14.17 -32.15 -28.20
CA GLU A 729 -13.50 -32.86 -27.10
C GLU A 729 -12.10 -32.29 -26.90
N HIS A 730 -11.73 -32.05 -25.65
CA HIS A 730 -10.40 -31.58 -25.24
C HIS A 730 -9.84 -30.44 -26.11
N THR A 731 -10.70 -29.52 -26.55
CA THR A 731 -10.35 -28.44 -27.46
C THR A 731 -10.74 -27.11 -26.83
N GLY A 732 -9.79 -26.18 -26.81
CA GLY A 732 -9.97 -24.87 -26.20
C GLY A 732 -9.26 -23.77 -26.97
N GLN A 733 -9.65 -22.53 -26.66
CA GLN A 733 -9.02 -21.35 -27.22
C GLN A 733 -8.91 -20.26 -26.15
N ILE A 734 -7.77 -19.58 -26.10
CA ILE A 734 -7.54 -18.42 -25.23
C ILE A 734 -7.08 -17.27 -26.12
N THR A 735 -7.76 -16.13 -26.07
CA THR A 735 -7.33 -14.90 -26.75
C THR A 735 -6.93 -13.88 -25.69
N LEU A 736 -5.71 -13.38 -25.74
CA LEU A 736 -5.22 -12.34 -24.84
C LEU A 736 -5.70 -10.95 -25.29
N LYS A 737 -5.75 -10.00 -24.35
CA LYS A 737 -5.97 -8.58 -24.65
C LYS A 737 -4.89 -8.06 -25.61
N PRO A 738 -5.13 -6.98 -26.38
CA PRO A 738 -4.14 -6.50 -27.33
C PRO A 738 -2.84 -6.09 -26.61
N LEU A 739 -1.69 -6.52 -27.12
CA LEU A 739 -0.34 -6.26 -26.59
C LEU A 739 0.48 -5.55 -27.66
N SER A 740 1.36 -4.63 -27.25
CA SER A 740 2.43 -4.19 -28.16
C SER A 740 3.45 -5.32 -28.26
N LEU A 741 3.78 -5.72 -29.49
CA LEU A 741 4.87 -6.67 -29.78
C LEU A 741 6.09 -5.94 -30.36
N GLU A 742 6.12 -4.62 -30.30
CA GLU A 742 7.26 -3.83 -30.73
C GLU A 742 8.50 -4.18 -29.90
N GLY A 743 9.59 -4.52 -30.59
CA GLY A 743 10.84 -4.94 -29.95
C GLY A 743 10.84 -6.37 -29.40
N VAL A 744 9.70 -7.08 -29.41
CA VAL A 744 9.60 -8.48 -29.01
C VAL A 744 10.19 -9.36 -30.10
N ARG A 745 11.16 -10.20 -29.73
CA ARG A 745 11.84 -11.15 -30.62
C ARG A 745 11.42 -12.58 -30.36
N GLU A 746 10.91 -12.87 -29.17
CA GLU A 746 10.50 -14.21 -28.80
C GLU A 746 9.25 -14.20 -27.92
N ILE A 747 8.37 -15.18 -28.17
CA ILE A 747 7.21 -15.46 -27.33
C ILE A 747 7.41 -16.86 -26.77
N GLU A 748 7.57 -16.96 -25.46
CA GLU A 748 7.63 -18.23 -24.74
C GLU A 748 6.30 -18.52 -24.04
N VAL A 749 5.88 -19.79 -24.03
CA VAL A 749 4.64 -20.24 -23.40
C VAL A 749 4.95 -21.31 -22.38
N ASN A 750 4.55 -21.09 -21.13
CA ASN A 750 4.60 -22.10 -20.07
C ASN A 750 3.35 -22.95 -20.19
N ALA A 751 3.50 -24.20 -20.64
CA ALA A 751 2.39 -25.08 -20.95
C ALA A 751 2.78 -26.56 -20.90
N THR A 752 1.76 -27.40 -20.74
CA THR A 752 1.87 -28.85 -20.85
C THR A 752 0.82 -29.39 -21.81
N THR A 753 1.15 -30.47 -22.52
CA THR A 753 0.20 -31.27 -23.31
C THR A 753 0.07 -32.65 -22.66
N GLU A 754 -1.16 -33.05 -22.34
CA GLU A 754 -1.45 -34.23 -21.52
C GLU A 754 -1.26 -35.57 -22.26
N THR A 755 -1.28 -35.54 -23.59
CA THR A 755 -1.24 -36.71 -24.46
C THR A 755 -0.26 -36.53 -25.61
N GLU A 756 0.15 -37.63 -26.25
CA GLU A 756 1.05 -37.59 -27.42
C GLU A 756 0.46 -36.78 -28.60
N ASP A 757 -0.87 -36.84 -28.77
CA ASP A 757 -1.58 -36.09 -29.81
C ASP A 757 -1.91 -34.65 -29.40
N GLY A 758 -1.72 -34.30 -28.12
CA GLY A 758 -1.92 -32.96 -27.60
C GLY A 758 -1.01 -31.93 -28.26
N GLU A 759 -1.56 -30.75 -28.52
CA GLU A 759 -0.82 -29.65 -29.11
C GLU A 759 -1.36 -28.28 -28.71
N LEU A 760 -0.46 -27.31 -28.69
CA LEU A 760 -0.74 -25.90 -28.52
C LEU A 760 -0.20 -25.11 -29.72
N ARG A 761 -0.99 -24.21 -30.28
CA ARG A 761 -0.56 -23.32 -31.39
C ARG A 761 -0.81 -21.87 -31.04
N VAL A 762 0.14 -21.01 -31.39
CA VAL A 762 0.04 -19.55 -31.18
C VAL A 762 -0.28 -18.86 -32.50
N GLU A 763 -1.40 -18.18 -32.57
CA GLU A 763 -1.84 -17.37 -33.71
C GLU A 763 -1.78 -15.88 -33.34
N LEU A 764 -1.39 -15.03 -34.29
CA LEU A 764 -1.44 -13.58 -34.13
C LEU A 764 -2.61 -12.97 -34.90
N LEU A 765 -3.30 -12.06 -34.23
CA LEU A 765 -4.33 -11.21 -34.82
C LEU A 765 -3.92 -9.74 -34.70
N ASP A 766 -4.31 -8.91 -35.65
CA ASP A 766 -4.20 -7.46 -35.52
C ASP A 766 -5.15 -6.92 -34.42
N ALA A 767 -5.08 -5.62 -34.12
CA ALA A 767 -5.91 -5.00 -33.09
C ALA A 767 -7.44 -5.08 -33.35
N ALA A 768 -7.86 -5.37 -34.58
CA ALA A 768 -9.27 -5.58 -34.95
C ALA A 768 -9.69 -7.06 -34.84
N GLY A 769 -8.75 -7.96 -34.53
CA GLY A 769 -8.99 -9.39 -34.42
C GLY A 769 -8.89 -10.15 -35.75
N LEU A 770 -8.35 -9.52 -36.80
CA LEU A 770 -8.13 -10.17 -38.10
C LEU A 770 -6.82 -10.98 -38.09
N ARG A 771 -6.83 -12.15 -38.74
CA ARG A 771 -5.65 -13.03 -38.83
C ARG A 771 -4.50 -12.33 -39.57
N VAL A 772 -3.30 -12.37 -39.01
CA VAL A 772 -2.10 -11.83 -39.65
C VAL A 772 -1.50 -12.91 -40.56
N ARG A 773 -1.33 -12.59 -41.85
CA ARG A 773 -0.80 -13.53 -42.86
C ARG A 773 0.60 -14.01 -42.46
N GLY A 774 0.80 -15.33 -42.44
CA GLY A 774 2.07 -15.95 -42.05
C GLY A 774 2.21 -16.18 -40.54
N PHE A 775 1.27 -15.67 -39.73
CA PHE A 775 1.20 -15.89 -38.29
C PHE A 775 -0.13 -16.54 -37.87
N GLY A 776 -0.80 -17.21 -38.83
CA GLY A 776 -2.04 -17.94 -38.58
C GLY A 776 -1.80 -19.24 -37.80
N SER A 777 -2.86 -19.81 -37.23
CA SER A 777 -2.79 -21.11 -36.55
C SER A 777 -2.25 -22.25 -37.44
N GLU A 778 -2.55 -22.22 -38.73
CA GLU A 778 -2.05 -23.18 -39.72
C GLU A 778 -0.55 -23.03 -39.93
N ASP A 779 -0.03 -21.80 -39.92
CA ASP A 779 1.38 -21.47 -40.09
C ASP A 779 2.20 -21.76 -38.83
N ALA A 780 1.56 -21.73 -37.66
CA ALA A 780 2.19 -21.98 -36.37
C ALA A 780 2.74 -23.42 -36.27
N ILE A 781 3.94 -23.56 -35.70
CA ILE A 781 4.53 -24.86 -35.35
C ILE A 781 3.91 -25.31 -34.01
N PRO A 782 3.37 -26.53 -33.91
CA PRO A 782 2.73 -27.00 -32.69
C PRO A 782 3.75 -27.18 -31.55
N LEU A 783 3.36 -26.73 -30.36
CA LEU A 783 4.08 -26.92 -29.11
C LEU A 783 3.56 -28.19 -28.43
N ARG A 784 4.47 -29.08 -28.01
CA ARG A 784 4.17 -30.42 -27.46
C ARG A 784 5.07 -30.75 -26.29
N GLY A 785 4.56 -31.50 -25.33
CA GLY A 785 5.23 -31.89 -24.09
C GLY A 785 5.07 -30.87 -22.97
N ASP A 786 5.74 -31.15 -21.86
CA ASP A 786 5.79 -30.27 -20.69
C ASP A 786 7.02 -29.36 -20.74
N SER A 787 6.82 -28.03 -20.75
CA SER A 787 7.92 -27.06 -20.68
C SER A 787 7.48 -25.76 -20.03
N LEU A 788 8.40 -25.14 -19.29
CA LEU A 788 8.24 -23.80 -18.76
C LEU A 788 8.40 -22.72 -19.84
N ARG A 789 9.03 -23.04 -20.98
CA ARG A 789 9.52 -22.08 -21.97
C ARG A 789 9.35 -22.57 -23.42
N HIS A 790 8.14 -22.98 -23.82
CA HIS A 790 7.88 -23.37 -25.22
C HIS A 790 8.01 -22.16 -26.14
N LYS A 791 8.91 -22.20 -27.12
CA LYS A 791 9.14 -21.09 -28.07
C LYS A 791 8.13 -21.13 -29.21
N ALA A 792 7.26 -20.12 -29.30
CA ALA A 792 6.31 -19.99 -30.40
C ALA A 792 7.04 -19.67 -31.71
N LYS A 793 6.72 -20.41 -32.77
CA LYS A 793 7.33 -20.25 -34.10
C LYS A 793 6.29 -20.45 -35.20
N TRP A 794 6.54 -19.84 -36.36
CA TRP A 794 5.71 -19.95 -37.56
C TRP A 794 6.56 -20.38 -38.76
N ARG A 795 5.94 -21.07 -39.72
CA ARG A 795 6.65 -21.55 -40.91
C ARG A 795 7.02 -20.38 -41.82
N GLY A 796 8.32 -20.13 -41.96
CA GLY A 796 8.86 -19.16 -42.91
C GLY A 796 8.62 -17.70 -42.56
N ARG A 797 8.33 -17.38 -41.29
CA ARG A 797 8.15 -16.01 -40.78
C ARG A 797 8.74 -15.85 -39.38
N ASP A 798 9.22 -14.66 -39.09
CA ASP A 798 9.76 -14.25 -37.80
C ASP A 798 9.03 -13.03 -37.22
N LEU A 799 8.97 -12.91 -35.89
CA LEU A 799 8.30 -11.79 -35.21
C LEU A 799 8.87 -10.42 -35.61
N THR A 800 10.15 -10.36 -35.99
CA THR A 800 10.81 -9.13 -36.47
C THR A 800 10.22 -8.60 -37.79
N GLU A 801 9.46 -9.41 -38.52
CA GLU A 801 8.76 -9.01 -39.74
C GLU A 801 7.38 -8.38 -39.49
N LEU A 802 6.91 -8.34 -38.22
CA LEU A 802 5.64 -7.73 -37.88
C LEU A 802 5.72 -6.20 -37.95
N PRO A 803 4.77 -5.53 -38.63
CA PRO A 803 4.65 -4.07 -38.54
C PRO A 803 4.47 -3.60 -37.09
N ALA A 804 4.90 -2.37 -36.80
CA ALA A 804 4.63 -1.76 -35.50
C ALA A 804 3.10 -1.69 -35.26
N GLY A 805 2.68 -2.09 -34.07
CA GLY A 805 1.25 -2.15 -33.74
C GLY A 805 0.94 -2.99 -32.52
N ARG A 806 -0.36 -3.08 -32.22
CA ARG A 806 -0.90 -3.94 -31.17
C ARG A 806 -1.52 -5.18 -31.77
N TYR A 807 -1.24 -6.33 -31.15
CA TYR A 807 -1.66 -7.63 -31.62
C TYR A 807 -2.33 -8.43 -30.50
N HIS A 808 -3.24 -9.32 -30.86
CA HIS A 808 -3.71 -10.36 -29.95
C HIS A 808 -2.92 -11.64 -30.16
N LEU A 809 -2.57 -12.29 -29.06
CA LEU A 809 -2.13 -13.69 -29.08
C LEU A 809 -3.35 -14.56 -28.87
N ARG A 810 -3.63 -15.44 -29.83
CA ARG A 810 -4.67 -16.46 -29.74
C ARG A 810 -4.01 -17.83 -29.65
N LEU A 811 -4.20 -18.47 -28.52
CA LEU A 811 -3.71 -19.81 -28.22
C LEU A 811 -4.81 -20.80 -28.57
N HIS A 812 -4.50 -21.76 -29.45
CA HIS A 812 -5.36 -22.89 -29.79
C HIS A 812 -4.84 -24.13 -29.07
N LEU A 813 -5.69 -24.75 -28.25
CA LEU A 813 -5.32 -25.84 -27.34
C LEU A 813 -6.04 -27.13 -27.74
N ARG A 814 -5.31 -28.24 -27.74
CA ARG A 814 -5.83 -29.60 -27.78
C ARG A 814 -5.12 -30.45 -26.74
N HIS A 815 -5.85 -31.07 -25.80
CA HIS A 815 -5.29 -31.82 -24.66
C HIS A 815 -4.15 -31.04 -23.97
N ALA A 816 -4.39 -29.75 -23.67
CA ALA A 816 -3.33 -28.86 -23.21
C ALA A 816 -3.79 -27.95 -22.06
N GLU A 817 -2.81 -27.51 -21.28
CA GLU A 817 -2.96 -26.50 -20.25
C GLU A 817 -1.87 -25.44 -20.37
N VAL A 818 -2.26 -24.17 -20.22
CA VAL A 818 -1.34 -23.02 -20.32
C VAL A 818 -1.35 -22.24 -19.01
N PHE A 819 -0.17 -21.95 -18.47
CA PHE A 819 0.04 -21.29 -17.17
C PHE A 819 0.43 -19.82 -17.33
N ALA A 820 1.33 -19.53 -18.27
CA ALA A 820 1.85 -18.17 -18.49
C ALA A 820 2.35 -17.98 -19.93
N VAL A 821 2.46 -16.71 -20.34
CA VAL A 821 3.09 -16.29 -21.60
C VAL A 821 4.15 -15.24 -21.27
N GLU A 822 5.34 -15.36 -21.86
CA GLU A 822 6.44 -14.43 -21.70
C GLU A 822 6.83 -13.81 -23.05
N LEU A 823 6.95 -12.48 -23.09
CA LEU A 823 7.40 -11.71 -24.25
C LEU A 823 8.83 -11.22 -23.99
N ARG A 824 9.76 -11.52 -24.88
CA ARG A 824 11.19 -11.20 -24.75
C ARG A 824 11.70 -10.30 -25.86
#